data_AF-A0A3N0Z1X2-F1
#
_entry.id   AF-A0A3N0Z1X2-F1
#
_cell.length_a   1.000
_cell.length_b   1.000
_cell.length_c   1.000
_cell.angle_alpha   90.00
_cell.angle_beta   90.00
_cell.angle_gamma   90.00
#
_symmetry.space_group_name_H-M   'P 1'
#
loop_
_entity.id
_entity.type
_entity.pdbx_description
1 polymer ?
#
loop_
_entity_poly.entity_id
_entity_poly.type
_entity_poly.pdbx_seq_one_letter_code
_entity_poly.pdbx_strand_id
1 'polypeptide(L)'
;MGQSCARISCRNHERSSGQDRKCGYLNKAKMDVSFSAESFESIVPGDEFKEKFKKNHDITFYRRQRDKAVSQYFGSFETLVLTDRGASLEICQRDSQDRLSLQIRATQNGTVRVSIDELQPVKPRYHVSDVLVGEMRYEPLRVHWKREDSVCLTWGLGQYQLLVSFSPFNLEISCDGEEIVTLNPENKLYFETLQDPTRTFVCDKSCSSISKGDENRCCLWKETFRQFEDIKANGPSSVGMDLSLHGFNHTYGLPEHADTLVLKDTSVSEAYRLYNLDVFGYDINSRLGLYGSVPVLIAHKPERTAGVFWLNASETLVDVKYNSEPNEDEDEPPGKKSKILPQTNVRWISESGTIDCFIFLGPTPAQVFSQYAQLTGYQALPPLFSLGYHQCRWNYEDEADVKAVDAGFDSHSIPYDVIWLDIEHTDGKRYFTWDSKLFPNPAELQHHLQKKNRKLVVISDPHVKIDPDWPFYCEAKEGGHFVKNREGTVYEGTCWPGALQPFFRGHSAKMTKRREPWLFGDEVTSAIRSAVQDRYCLLPYWYTLFHQAHTSALPPIRPLWVEFPSDTSTFAVENQYMIGSALLVCPVTDPGVTEVSVLLPGSDELWYDTNTAEVHKGARSLNLPVTLNTVPVFQRGGTVVPRRAGCGSSTADLQQHPITLTVALDTKGNADGFLYLDDGHSFSYRDQMQFCLRHFSMQAGRLVGSCAEDKGSFVSDDKVESVVILGLNSLKRKPKLKSGPLSFVSPYNGGMRAQLSPNTHCSSANGSSPNRRL
;
A
#
# COMPACT_ATOMS: atom_id res chain seq x y z
N MET A 1 -7.68 57.08 20.15
CA MET A 1 -9.01 57.68 20.35
C MET A 1 -10.06 56.65 19.98
N GLY A 2 -11.11 56.49 20.79
CA GLY A 2 -12.32 55.75 20.42
C GLY A 2 -12.51 54.40 21.13
N GLN A 3 -13.40 54.41 22.12
CA GLN A 3 -13.85 53.31 22.97
C GLN A 3 -14.97 52.46 22.34
N SER A 4 -15.30 51.35 23.03
CA SER A 4 -16.66 50.83 23.31
C SER A 4 -17.28 49.90 22.25
N CYS A 5 -17.55 48.60 22.53
CA CYS A 5 -18.70 48.04 23.30
C CYS A 5 -20.06 48.43 22.67
N ALA A 6 -21.03 47.56 22.37
CA ALA A 6 -21.59 46.47 23.17
C ALA A 6 -22.54 45.51 22.39
N ARG A 7 -22.72 44.32 22.99
CA ARG A 7 -23.85 43.36 23.09
C ARG A 7 -25.18 43.63 22.33
N ILE A 8 -25.90 42.53 21.98
CA ILE A 8 -27.22 42.14 22.56
C ILE A 8 -27.75 40.79 21.99
N SER A 9 -28.06 39.88 22.93
CA SER A 9 -29.25 39.01 23.12
C SER A 9 -29.95 38.29 21.95
N CYS A 10 -30.27 37.00 22.19
CA CYS A 10 -31.63 36.48 21.97
C CYS A 10 -32.07 35.56 23.14
N ARG A 11 -33.24 35.88 23.70
CA ARG A 11 -34.05 35.10 24.66
C ARG A 11 -35.14 34.35 23.89
N ASN A 12 -35.62 33.23 24.45
CA ASN A 12 -37.05 32.91 24.68
C ASN A 12 -37.13 31.49 25.31
N HIS A 13 -37.60 31.35 26.57
CA HIS A 13 -38.97 31.03 27.03
C HIS A 13 -39.26 29.51 26.98
N GLU A 14 -39.86 28.80 27.96
CA GLU A 14 -40.47 29.12 29.27
C GLU A 14 -40.82 27.80 30.02
N ARG A 15 -40.83 27.84 31.37
CA ARG A 15 -41.73 27.16 32.36
C ARG A 15 -41.82 25.62 32.44
N SER A 16 -41.36 25.02 33.56
CA SER A 16 -42.06 24.70 34.84
C SER A 16 -43.06 23.55 34.70
N SER A 17 -43.05 22.46 35.48
CA SER A 17 -43.01 22.37 36.94
C SER A 17 -42.87 20.89 37.35
N GLY A 18 -42.18 20.62 38.46
CA GLY A 18 -42.11 19.30 39.07
C GLY A 18 -43.20 19.08 40.11
N GLN A 19 -43.36 17.82 40.53
CA GLN A 19 -43.78 17.51 41.90
C GLN A 19 -43.20 16.18 42.38
N ASP A 20 -42.67 16.27 43.60
CA ASP A 20 -41.87 15.32 44.37
C ASP A 20 -42.56 13.99 44.72
N ARG A 21 -41.73 12.98 45.02
CA ARG A 21 -41.70 12.33 46.36
C ARG A 21 -40.45 11.48 46.60
N LYS A 22 -39.55 12.06 47.40
CA LYS A 22 -38.84 11.53 48.59
C LYS A 22 -38.51 10.02 48.66
N CYS A 23 -37.22 9.70 48.91
CA CYS A 23 -36.74 9.38 50.27
C CYS A 23 -35.20 9.21 50.39
N GLY A 24 -34.60 9.87 51.39
CA GLY A 24 -33.79 9.13 52.39
C GLY A 24 -32.26 9.09 52.29
N TYR A 25 -31.62 10.22 52.61
CA TYR A 25 -30.28 10.43 53.18
C TYR A 25 -29.57 9.27 53.94
N LEU A 26 -28.24 9.12 53.77
CA LEU A 26 -27.20 9.54 54.76
C LEU A 26 -25.73 9.34 54.27
N ASN A 27 -25.04 10.48 54.04
CA ASN A 27 -23.66 10.92 54.39
C ASN A 27 -22.63 9.90 54.95
N LYS A 28 -21.29 10.03 54.84
CA LYS A 28 -20.31 10.97 54.22
C LYS A 28 -18.91 10.37 54.55
N ALA A 29 -17.95 10.43 53.64
CA ALA A 29 -16.57 10.87 53.94
C ALA A 29 -15.82 11.17 52.63
N LYS A 30 -15.36 12.42 52.51
CA LYS A 30 -14.61 12.98 51.38
C LYS A 30 -13.13 12.57 51.42
N MET A 31 -12.53 12.36 50.26
CA MET A 31 -11.27 13.05 49.92
C MET A 31 -11.17 13.25 48.41
N ASP A 32 -11.05 14.52 48.03
CA ASP A 32 -10.93 15.04 46.66
C ASP A 32 -9.56 14.69 46.07
N VAL A 33 -9.55 14.11 44.87
CA VAL A 33 -8.56 14.42 43.82
C VAL A 33 -9.32 14.49 42.50
N SER A 34 -9.61 15.71 42.05
CA SER A 34 -10.21 15.99 40.76
C SER A 34 -9.18 15.82 39.64
N PHE A 35 -9.35 14.79 38.81
CA PHE A 35 -8.88 14.82 37.43
C PHE A 35 -10.10 15.03 36.54
N SER A 36 -10.21 16.23 35.96
CA SER A 36 -11.17 16.49 34.89
C SER A 36 -10.76 15.66 33.69
N ALA A 37 -11.51 14.60 33.40
CA ALA A 37 -11.53 13.97 32.10
C ALA A 37 -12.18 14.96 31.13
N GLU A 38 -11.39 15.87 30.55
CA GLU A 38 -11.81 16.54 29.31
C GLU A 38 -11.81 15.46 28.22
N SER A 39 -12.98 14.92 27.93
CA SER A 39 -13.24 14.24 26.67
C SER A 39 -12.97 15.24 25.56
N PHE A 40 -11.83 15.11 24.88
CA PHE A 40 -11.59 15.82 23.63
C PHE A 40 -12.54 15.26 22.57
N GLU A 41 -13.74 15.83 22.48
CA GLU A 41 -14.53 15.73 21.25
C GLU A 41 -13.78 16.52 20.18
N SER A 42 -13.22 15.79 19.20
CA SER A 42 -12.86 16.38 17.92
C SER A 42 -14.14 16.93 17.30
N ILE A 43 -14.38 18.24 17.46
CA ILE A 43 -15.48 18.93 16.81
C ILE A 43 -15.19 18.92 15.30
N VAL A 44 -15.72 17.91 14.62
CA VAL A 44 -15.91 17.96 13.17
C VAL A 44 -16.92 19.08 12.94
N PRO A 45 -16.62 20.10 12.10
CA PRO A 45 -17.58 21.13 11.76
C PRO A 45 -18.90 20.49 11.31
N GLY A 46 -20.03 21.04 11.78
CA GLY A 46 -21.36 20.44 11.67
C GLY A 46 -21.82 20.06 10.26
N ASP A 47 -22.90 19.29 10.24
CA ASP A 47 -23.59 18.54 9.17
C ASP A 47 -23.75 19.13 7.74
N GLU A 48 -23.22 20.31 7.40
CA GLU A 48 -23.33 20.91 6.05
C GLU A 48 -22.52 20.20 4.95
N PHE A 49 -21.79 19.11 5.28
CA PHE A 49 -20.81 18.49 4.39
C PHE A 49 -21.06 17.01 4.02
N LYS A 50 -22.15 16.38 4.46
CA LYS A 50 -22.37 14.92 4.32
C LYS A 50 -22.59 14.39 2.89
N GLU A 51 -22.94 15.21 1.91
CA GLU A 51 -23.24 14.74 0.54
C GLU A 51 -22.23 15.21 -0.52
N LYS A 52 -20.94 15.40 -0.15
CA LYS A 52 -19.92 15.93 -1.08
C LYS A 52 -19.55 14.98 -2.21
N PHE A 53 -19.70 13.68 -2.01
CA PHE A 53 -19.22 12.66 -2.92
C PHE A 53 -20.37 11.84 -3.47
N LYS A 54 -20.31 11.52 -4.77
CA LYS A 54 -21.25 10.62 -5.42
C LYS A 54 -21.27 9.25 -4.72
N LYS A 55 -22.47 8.74 -4.45
CA LYS A 55 -22.71 7.33 -4.10
C LYS A 55 -23.00 6.53 -5.37
N ASN A 56 -23.06 5.20 -5.26
CA ASN A 56 -23.40 4.30 -6.36
C ASN A 56 -24.61 4.76 -7.18
N HIS A 57 -25.67 5.25 -6.53
CA HIS A 57 -26.90 5.68 -7.21
C HIS A 57 -26.75 7.03 -7.95
N ASP A 58 -25.76 7.85 -7.59
CA ASP A 58 -25.46 9.09 -8.29
C ASP A 58 -24.67 8.83 -9.59
N ILE A 59 -23.93 7.72 -9.65
CA ILE A 59 -23.01 7.40 -10.73
C ILE A 59 -23.77 6.76 -11.91
N THR A 60 -24.02 7.55 -12.95
CA THR A 60 -24.92 7.13 -14.04
C THR A 60 -24.41 5.93 -14.82
N PHE A 61 -23.11 5.83 -15.13
CA PHE A 61 -22.57 4.71 -15.90
C PHE A 61 -22.62 3.39 -15.14
N TYR A 62 -22.38 3.44 -13.84
CA TYR A 62 -22.51 2.29 -12.96
C TYR A 62 -23.96 1.78 -12.93
N ARG A 63 -24.93 2.68 -12.74
CA ARG A 63 -26.35 2.32 -12.81
C ARG A 63 -26.74 1.70 -14.14
N ARG A 64 -26.32 2.30 -15.27
CA ARG A 64 -26.59 1.74 -16.61
C ARG A 64 -26.09 0.31 -16.75
N GLN A 65 -24.89 0.01 -16.25
CA GLN A 65 -24.34 -1.35 -16.32
C GLN A 65 -25.03 -2.32 -15.36
N ARG A 66 -25.54 -1.87 -14.21
CA ARG A 66 -26.28 -2.73 -13.27
C ARG A 66 -27.73 -2.97 -13.67
N ASP A 67 -28.40 -1.97 -14.20
CA ASP A 67 -29.83 -2.01 -14.54
C ASP A 67 -30.09 -2.63 -15.92
N LYS A 68 -29.09 -2.67 -16.80
CA LYS A 68 -29.26 -3.23 -18.15
C LYS A 68 -29.34 -4.76 -18.10
N ALA A 69 -30.32 -5.29 -18.85
CA ALA A 69 -30.45 -6.73 -19.07
C ALA A 69 -29.14 -7.31 -19.66
N VAL A 70 -28.79 -8.50 -19.19
CA VAL A 70 -27.65 -9.30 -19.63
C VAL A 70 -27.59 -9.32 -21.17
N SER A 71 -26.50 -8.77 -21.72
CA SER A 71 -26.31 -8.63 -23.16
C SER A 71 -25.31 -9.68 -23.63
N GLN A 72 -25.79 -10.66 -24.40
CA GLN A 72 -24.94 -11.76 -24.85
C GLN A 72 -24.03 -11.30 -26.01
N TYR A 73 -22.72 -11.46 -25.81
CA TYR A 73 -21.72 -11.35 -26.85
C TYR A 73 -21.46 -12.71 -27.48
N PHE A 74 -21.11 -12.70 -28.76
CA PHE A 74 -20.83 -13.87 -29.57
C PHE A 74 -19.49 -13.68 -30.27
N GLY A 75 -18.67 -14.72 -30.31
CA GLY A 75 -17.49 -14.80 -31.17
C GLY A 75 -17.73 -15.70 -32.38
N SER A 76 -16.76 -15.76 -33.30
CA SER A 76 -16.76 -16.72 -34.40
C SER A 76 -15.36 -17.29 -34.60
N PHE A 77 -15.24 -18.62 -34.66
CA PHE A 77 -13.97 -19.26 -34.97
C PHE A 77 -13.37 -18.75 -36.30
N GLU A 78 -14.19 -18.35 -37.28
CA GLU A 78 -13.72 -17.88 -38.58
C GLU A 78 -12.89 -16.60 -38.50
N THR A 79 -13.05 -15.80 -37.44
CA THR A 79 -12.28 -14.57 -37.21
C THR A 79 -11.08 -14.79 -36.30
N LEU A 80 -10.86 -16.02 -35.81
CA LEU A 80 -9.71 -16.34 -34.96
C LEU A 80 -8.41 -16.29 -35.77
N VAL A 81 -7.51 -15.38 -35.39
CA VAL A 81 -6.17 -15.26 -35.95
C VAL A 81 -5.16 -15.56 -34.86
N LEU A 82 -4.29 -16.55 -35.09
CA LEU A 82 -3.15 -16.85 -34.24
C LEU A 82 -1.89 -16.21 -34.80
N THR A 83 -1.14 -15.56 -33.94
CA THR A 83 0.12 -14.87 -34.25
C THR A 83 1.24 -15.40 -33.35
N ASP A 84 2.47 -14.97 -33.64
CA ASP A 84 3.62 -15.19 -32.76
C ASP A 84 3.46 -14.52 -31.39
N ARG A 85 2.57 -13.51 -31.27
CA ARG A 85 2.33 -12.73 -30.05
C ARG A 85 1.05 -13.12 -29.29
N GLY A 86 0.23 -14.04 -29.79
CA GLY A 86 -1.03 -14.43 -29.15
C GLY A 86 -2.16 -14.72 -30.14
N ALA A 87 -3.40 -14.53 -29.70
CA ALA A 87 -4.61 -14.72 -30.49
C ALA A 87 -5.41 -13.41 -30.60
N SER A 88 -6.12 -13.23 -31.71
CA SER A 88 -7.14 -12.20 -31.86
C SER A 88 -8.43 -12.79 -32.44
N LEU A 89 -9.57 -12.23 -32.04
CA LEU A 89 -10.90 -12.69 -32.42
C LEU A 89 -11.83 -11.47 -32.52
N GLU A 90 -12.82 -11.51 -33.41
CA GLU A 90 -13.91 -10.53 -33.39
C GLU A 90 -15.06 -11.03 -32.51
N ILE A 91 -15.59 -10.14 -31.67
CA ILE A 91 -16.79 -10.40 -30.86
C ILE A 91 -17.85 -9.33 -31.11
N CYS A 92 -19.13 -9.70 -31.03
CA CYS A 92 -20.25 -8.78 -31.25
C CYS A 92 -21.48 -9.16 -30.45
N GLN A 93 -22.33 -8.18 -30.16
CA GLN A 93 -23.66 -8.42 -29.62
C GLN A 93 -24.61 -8.89 -30.73
N ARG A 94 -25.54 -9.81 -30.41
CA ARG A 94 -26.59 -10.22 -31.35
C ARG A 94 -27.38 -9.00 -31.83
N ASP A 95 -27.62 -8.92 -33.13
CA ASP A 95 -28.33 -7.82 -33.82
C ASP A 95 -27.63 -6.44 -33.78
N SER A 96 -26.38 -6.36 -33.27
CA SER A 96 -25.55 -5.15 -33.37
C SER A 96 -24.64 -5.18 -34.60
N GLN A 97 -24.48 -4.02 -35.25
CA GLN A 97 -23.44 -3.81 -36.26
C GLN A 97 -22.07 -3.51 -35.64
N ASP A 98 -22.03 -3.18 -34.36
CA ASP A 98 -20.80 -2.87 -33.65
C ASP A 98 -19.99 -4.15 -33.44
N ARG A 99 -18.75 -4.14 -33.97
CA ARG A 99 -17.77 -5.22 -33.82
C ARG A 99 -16.68 -4.76 -32.86
N LEU A 100 -16.30 -5.65 -31.94
CA LEU A 100 -15.18 -5.44 -31.03
C LEU A 100 -14.04 -6.38 -31.41
N SER A 101 -12.82 -5.88 -31.26
CA SER A 101 -11.60 -6.68 -31.36
C SER A 101 -11.23 -7.20 -29.98
N LEU A 102 -11.14 -8.53 -29.84
CA LEU A 102 -10.57 -9.20 -28.69
C LEU A 102 -9.13 -9.60 -29.02
N GLN A 103 -8.19 -9.24 -28.15
CA GLN A 103 -6.80 -9.69 -28.20
C GLN A 103 -6.43 -10.42 -26.92
N ILE A 104 -5.83 -11.60 -27.06
CA ILE A 104 -5.37 -12.41 -25.94
C ILE A 104 -3.89 -12.72 -26.15
N ARG A 105 -3.07 -12.36 -25.16
CA ARG A 105 -1.64 -12.60 -25.19
C ARG A 105 -1.21 -13.23 -23.87
N ALA A 106 -0.25 -14.15 -23.91
CA ALA A 106 0.22 -14.82 -22.71
C ALA A 106 1.75 -14.81 -22.65
N THR A 107 2.30 -14.90 -21.45
CA THR A 107 3.75 -14.97 -21.20
C THR A 107 4.13 -16.31 -20.60
N GLN A 108 5.42 -16.65 -20.69
CA GLN A 108 5.97 -17.90 -20.15
C GLN A 108 5.75 -18.04 -18.64
N ASN A 109 5.76 -16.94 -17.90
CA ASN A 109 5.56 -16.95 -16.45
C ASN A 109 4.07 -17.00 -16.04
N GLY A 110 3.14 -17.25 -16.97
CA GLY A 110 1.73 -17.41 -16.64
C GLY A 110 0.96 -16.09 -16.45
N THR A 111 1.42 -14.98 -17.03
CA THR A 111 0.61 -13.76 -17.14
C THR A 111 -0.20 -13.80 -18.43
N VAL A 112 -1.50 -13.52 -18.36
CA VAL A 112 -2.40 -13.43 -19.52
C VAL A 112 -2.95 -12.02 -19.62
N ARG A 113 -2.83 -11.38 -20.78
CA ARG A 113 -3.44 -10.08 -21.10
C ARG A 113 -4.64 -10.30 -22.01
N VAL A 114 -5.78 -9.76 -21.60
CA VAL A 114 -7.04 -9.76 -22.37
C VAL A 114 -7.41 -8.31 -22.62
N SER A 115 -7.43 -7.91 -23.89
CA SER A 115 -7.78 -6.56 -24.31
C SER A 115 -9.00 -6.60 -25.24
N ILE A 116 -9.99 -5.74 -25.00
CA ILE A 116 -11.18 -5.57 -25.85
C ILE A 116 -11.31 -4.09 -26.21
N ASP A 117 -11.40 -3.81 -27.51
CA ASP A 117 -11.59 -2.47 -28.06
C ASP A 117 -12.58 -2.50 -29.23
N GLU A 118 -13.07 -1.34 -29.67
CA GLU A 118 -13.87 -1.22 -30.87
C GLU A 118 -13.02 -1.55 -32.10
N LEU A 119 -13.57 -2.35 -33.03
CA LEU A 119 -12.85 -2.68 -34.26
C LEU A 119 -12.73 -1.45 -35.18
N GLN A 120 -13.75 -0.59 -35.19
CA GLN A 120 -13.81 0.62 -36.02
C GLN A 120 -14.46 1.76 -35.23
N PRO A 121 -13.75 2.35 -34.24
CA PRO A 121 -14.34 3.41 -33.44
C PRO A 121 -14.45 4.71 -34.25
N VAL A 122 -15.46 5.52 -33.95
CA VAL A 122 -15.59 6.88 -34.52
C VAL A 122 -14.40 7.77 -34.17
N LYS A 123 -13.71 7.47 -33.06
CA LYS A 123 -12.40 8.02 -32.68
C LYS A 123 -11.68 7.09 -31.71
N PRO A 124 -10.34 7.13 -31.61
CA PRO A 124 -9.62 6.26 -30.67
C PRO A 124 -10.11 6.40 -29.23
N ARG A 125 -10.27 5.27 -28.54
CA ARG A 125 -10.47 5.23 -27.09
C ARG A 125 -9.15 5.53 -26.37
N TYR A 126 -9.27 5.94 -25.11
CA TYR A 126 -8.10 6.12 -24.28
C TYR A 126 -7.49 4.77 -23.91
N HIS A 127 -6.19 4.61 -24.19
CA HIS A 127 -5.36 3.50 -23.74
C HIS A 127 -4.39 4.05 -22.71
N VAL A 128 -4.30 3.41 -21.53
CA VAL A 128 -3.43 3.89 -20.46
C VAL A 128 -1.97 3.75 -20.90
N SER A 129 -1.26 4.88 -20.99
CA SER A 129 0.18 4.94 -21.26
C SER A 129 0.98 5.07 -19.96
N ASP A 130 2.29 4.85 -20.04
CA ASP A 130 3.29 5.16 -19.00
C ASP A 130 3.19 4.38 -17.67
N VAL A 131 2.13 3.59 -17.48
CA VAL A 131 2.02 2.63 -16.36
C VAL A 131 2.83 1.36 -16.64
N LEU A 132 2.81 0.88 -17.89
CA LEU A 132 3.61 -0.28 -18.29
C LEU A 132 5.04 0.15 -18.59
N VAL A 133 6.03 -0.39 -17.87
CA VAL A 133 7.44 0.03 -18.00
C VAL A 133 8.15 -0.50 -19.25
N GLY A 134 7.53 -1.44 -19.98
CA GLY A 134 8.06 -1.97 -21.23
C GLY A 134 7.15 -3.00 -21.89
N GLU A 135 7.50 -3.43 -23.11
CA GLU A 135 6.80 -4.53 -23.78
C GLU A 135 7.17 -5.88 -23.16
N MET A 136 6.16 -6.68 -22.87
CA MET A 136 6.34 -8.08 -22.46
C MET A 136 6.73 -8.97 -23.64
N ARG A 137 7.48 -10.02 -23.33
CA ARG A 137 7.73 -11.13 -24.25
C ARG A 137 6.57 -12.12 -24.19
N TYR A 138 5.73 -12.07 -25.21
CA TYR A 138 4.59 -12.98 -25.36
C TYR A 138 5.00 -14.31 -26.01
N GLU A 139 4.27 -15.37 -25.68
CA GLU A 139 4.37 -16.67 -26.33
C GLU A 139 3.25 -16.87 -27.36
N PRO A 140 3.50 -17.65 -28.43
CA PRO A 140 2.47 -18.06 -29.36
C PRO A 140 1.49 -19.03 -28.69
N LEU A 141 0.20 -18.75 -28.82
CA LEU A 141 -0.87 -19.66 -28.41
C LEU A 141 -1.08 -20.75 -29.47
N ARG A 142 -1.26 -22.00 -29.03
CA ARG A 142 -1.46 -23.15 -29.93
C ARG A 142 -2.82 -23.78 -29.72
N VAL A 143 -3.49 -24.18 -30.80
CA VAL A 143 -4.73 -24.95 -30.69
C VAL A 143 -4.43 -26.32 -30.10
N HIS A 144 -5.02 -26.61 -28.94
CA HIS A 144 -5.01 -27.94 -28.33
C HIS A 144 -6.13 -28.81 -28.91
N TRP A 145 -7.35 -28.27 -28.96
CA TRP A 145 -8.49 -28.87 -29.65
C TRP A 145 -9.48 -27.79 -30.10
N LYS A 146 -10.37 -28.16 -31.03
CA LYS A 146 -11.44 -27.32 -31.56
C LYS A 146 -12.77 -28.09 -31.58
N ARG A 147 -13.85 -27.40 -31.21
CA ARG A 147 -15.26 -27.83 -31.38
C ARG A 147 -16.02 -26.79 -32.20
N GLU A 148 -17.31 -27.02 -32.40
CA GLU A 148 -18.18 -26.11 -33.15
C GLU A 148 -18.37 -24.76 -32.44
N ASP A 149 -18.51 -24.79 -31.12
CA ASP A 149 -18.85 -23.64 -30.26
C ASP A 149 -17.67 -23.12 -29.41
N SER A 150 -16.51 -23.78 -29.49
CA SER A 150 -15.39 -23.52 -28.59
C SER A 150 -14.04 -23.94 -29.16
N VAL A 151 -12.98 -23.31 -28.67
CA VAL A 151 -11.59 -23.69 -28.96
C VAL A 151 -10.77 -23.65 -27.68
N CYS A 152 -9.92 -24.66 -27.48
CA CYS A 152 -8.94 -24.66 -26.41
C CYS A 152 -7.57 -24.32 -26.97
N LEU A 153 -6.99 -23.25 -26.46
CA LEU A 153 -5.63 -22.81 -26.74
C LEU A 153 -4.71 -23.18 -25.57
N THR A 154 -3.43 -23.38 -25.85
CA THR A 154 -2.42 -23.72 -24.83
C THR A 154 -1.08 -23.05 -25.09
N TRP A 155 -0.32 -22.82 -24.03
CA TRP A 155 1.06 -22.31 -24.04
C TRP A 155 1.85 -22.89 -22.86
N GLY A 156 3.12 -22.50 -22.69
CA GLY A 156 3.95 -23.01 -21.57
C GLY A 156 4.08 -24.53 -21.57
N LEU A 157 4.30 -25.14 -22.75
CA LEU A 157 4.40 -26.60 -22.94
C LEU A 157 3.16 -27.41 -22.50
N GLY A 158 1.96 -26.82 -22.56
CA GLY A 158 0.73 -27.51 -22.17
C GLY A 158 0.27 -27.25 -20.74
N GLN A 159 1.12 -26.58 -19.94
CA GLN A 159 0.82 -26.28 -18.54
C GLN A 159 -0.41 -25.38 -18.39
N TYR A 160 -0.52 -24.39 -19.28
CA TYR A 160 -1.59 -23.41 -19.25
C TYR A 160 -2.56 -23.63 -20.41
N GLN A 161 -3.85 -23.45 -20.13
CA GLN A 161 -4.91 -23.59 -21.13
C GLN A 161 -5.87 -22.40 -21.05
N LEU A 162 -6.41 -22.08 -22.22
CA LEU A 162 -7.42 -21.05 -22.40
C LEU A 162 -8.55 -21.66 -23.24
N LEU A 163 -9.70 -21.86 -22.63
CA LEU A 163 -10.93 -22.22 -23.32
C LEU A 163 -11.66 -20.94 -23.74
N VAL A 164 -11.84 -20.77 -25.05
CA VAL A 164 -12.64 -19.71 -25.64
C VAL A 164 -13.97 -20.31 -26.06
N SER A 165 -15.05 -19.93 -25.38
CA SER A 165 -16.42 -20.25 -25.79
C SER A 165 -16.95 -19.13 -26.66
N PHE A 166 -17.60 -19.45 -27.79
CA PHE A 166 -18.08 -18.46 -28.75
C PHE A 166 -19.54 -18.06 -28.53
N SER A 167 -20.38 -18.94 -27.96
CA SER A 167 -21.82 -18.69 -27.82
C SER A 167 -22.41 -19.39 -26.57
N PRO A 168 -22.68 -18.66 -25.48
CA PRO A 168 -22.27 -17.27 -25.25
C PRO A 168 -20.75 -17.12 -25.13
N PHE A 169 -20.24 -15.91 -25.39
CA PHE A 169 -18.81 -15.61 -25.30
C PHE A 169 -18.30 -15.65 -23.85
N ASN A 170 -17.29 -16.47 -23.57
CA ASN A 170 -16.51 -16.42 -22.32
C ASN A 170 -15.07 -16.93 -22.54
N LEU A 171 -14.20 -16.63 -21.59
CA LEU A 171 -12.80 -17.06 -21.58
C LEU A 171 -12.48 -17.73 -20.25
N GLU A 172 -12.13 -19.01 -20.26
CA GLU A 172 -11.73 -19.75 -19.06
C GLU A 172 -10.24 -20.06 -19.11
N ILE A 173 -9.52 -19.69 -18.05
CA ILE A 173 -8.07 -19.86 -17.94
C ILE A 173 -7.79 -20.88 -16.84
N SER A 174 -7.04 -21.92 -17.20
CA SER A 174 -6.63 -22.98 -16.29
C SER A 174 -5.11 -23.20 -16.30
N CYS A 175 -4.60 -23.69 -15.17
CA CYS A 175 -3.19 -23.97 -14.93
C CYS A 175 -3.07 -25.34 -14.27
N ASP A 176 -2.26 -26.24 -14.83
CA ASP A 176 -2.07 -27.60 -14.29
C ASP A 176 -3.38 -28.39 -14.13
N GLY A 177 -4.35 -28.16 -15.02
CA GLY A 177 -5.67 -28.79 -15.00
C GLY A 177 -6.66 -28.20 -13.99
N GLU A 178 -6.27 -27.14 -13.27
CA GLU A 178 -7.12 -26.42 -12.33
C GLU A 178 -7.66 -25.13 -12.99
N GLU A 179 -8.98 -24.96 -13.00
CA GLU A 179 -9.63 -23.72 -13.42
C GLU A 179 -9.30 -22.60 -12.42
N ILE A 180 -8.72 -21.50 -12.89
CA ILE A 180 -8.27 -20.39 -12.04
C ILE A 180 -9.24 -19.22 -12.13
N VAL A 181 -9.58 -18.81 -13.35
CA VAL A 181 -10.47 -17.67 -13.59
C VAL A 181 -11.27 -17.87 -14.88
N THR A 182 -12.55 -17.49 -14.84
CA THR A 182 -13.38 -17.33 -16.04
C THR A 182 -13.76 -15.86 -16.20
N LEU A 183 -13.56 -15.29 -17.38
CA LEU A 183 -13.97 -13.95 -17.78
C LEU A 183 -15.31 -14.04 -18.53
N ASN A 184 -16.21 -13.12 -18.22
CA ASN A 184 -17.58 -13.06 -18.69
C ASN A 184 -18.49 -14.30 -18.39
N PRO A 185 -18.38 -14.98 -17.23
CA PRO A 185 -19.19 -16.16 -16.92
C PRO A 185 -20.68 -15.86 -16.78
N GLU A 186 -21.06 -14.68 -16.28
CA GLU A 186 -22.45 -14.26 -16.09
C GLU A 186 -22.98 -13.40 -17.25
N ASN A 187 -22.24 -13.33 -18.37
CA ASN A 187 -22.58 -12.53 -19.54
C ASN A 187 -22.72 -11.02 -19.24
N LYS A 188 -21.90 -10.48 -18.33
CA LYS A 188 -21.92 -9.05 -17.94
C LYS A 188 -20.82 -8.23 -18.60
N LEU A 189 -20.14 -8.77 -19.62
CA LEU A 189 -19.38 -7.97 -20.58
C LEU A 189 -20.29 -6.87 -21.11
N TYR A 190 -19.81 -5.65 -21.00
CA TYR A 190 -20.55 -4.46 -21.35
C TYR A 190 -19.63 -3.45 -22.00
N PHE A 191 -20.03 -2.95 -23.16
CA PHE A 191 -19.21 -2.04 -23.94
C PHE A 191 -20.10 -1.01 -24.66
N GLU A 192 -20.14 0.23 -24.17
CA GLU A 192 -20.87 1.33 -24.83
C GLU A 192 -20.00 1.92 -25.93
N THR A 193 -20.31 1.67 -27.21
CA THR A 193 -19.56 2.21 -28.35
C THR A 193 -19.62 3.73 -28.43
N LEU A 194 -18.52 4.36 -28.88
CA LEU A 194 -18.46 5.82 -29.00
C LEU A 194 -19.42 6.31 -30.10
N GLN A 195 -20.17 7.37 -29.80
CA GLN A 195 -21.17 7.94 -30.71
C GLN A 195 -20.74 9.32 -31.23
N ASP A 196 -21.13 9.65 -32.47
CA ASP A 196 -20.96 11.00 -33.01
C ASP A 196 -22.04 11.94 -32.44
N PRO A 197 -21.66 13.03 -31.74
CA PRO A 197 -22.61 13.99 -31.19
C PRO A 197 -23.54 14.57 -32.27
N THR A 198 -23.00 14.87 -33.46
CA THR A 198 -23.73 15.62 -34.51
C THR A 198 -24.87 14.82 -35.15
N ARG A 199 -24.72 13.49 -35.29
CA ARG A 199 -25.79 12.62 -35.79
C ARG A 199 -26.94 12.48 -34.79
N THR A 200 -26.64 12.56 -33.50
CA THR A 200 -27.60 12.29 -32.43
C THR A 200 -28.53 13.49 -32.17
N PHE A 201 -28.00 14.73 -32.21
CA PHE A 201 -28.80 15.96 -32.07
C PHE A 201 -29.71 16.28 -33.28
N VAL A 202 -29.45 15.70 -34.46
CA VAL A 202 -30.28 15.91 -35.66
C VAL A 202 -31.61 15.13 -35.59
N CYS A 203 -31.66 14.02 -34.85
CA CYS A 203 -32.90 13.25 -34.65
C CYS A 203 -33.95 13.98 -33.77
N ASP A 204 -33.54 14.92 -32.93
CA ASP A 204 -34.43 15.57 -31.96
C ASP A 204 -35.25 16.74 -32.52
N LYS A 205 -34.90 17.30 -33.69
CA LYS A 205 -35.66 18.42 -34.27
C LYS A 205 -36.95 18.00 -35.00
N SER A 206 -37.19 16.71 -35.22
CA SER A 206 -38.36 16.20 -35.95
C SER A 206 -39.38 15.43 -35.11
N CYS A 207 -39.16 15.23 -33.81
CA CYS A 207 -40.08 14.47 -32.95
C CYS A 207 -40.97 15.39 -32.12
N SER A 208 -42.10 15.84 -32.68
CA SER A 208 -43.16 16.59 -31.99
C SER A 208 -44.27 15.70 -31.37
N SER A 209 -43.96 14.43 -31.06
CA SER A 209 -44.90 13.54 -30.36
C SER A 209 -44.15 12.53 -29.48
N ILE A 210 -43.92 12.89 -28.22
CA ILE A 210 -43.13 12.09 -27.27
C ILE A 210 -44.00 11.01 -26.64
N SER A 211 -43.60 9.76 -26.80
CA SER A 211 -43.98 8.65 -25.92
C SER A 211 -42.95 8.55 -24.78
N LYS A 212 -43.37 8.06 -23.60
CA LYS A 212 -42.59 8.03 -22.33
C LYS A 212 -41.21 7.33 -22.36
N GLY A 213 -40.75 6.82 -23.51
CA GLY A 213 -39.42 6.22 -23.67
C GLY A 213 -38.31 7.18 -24.12
N ASP A 214 -38.65 8.33 -24.74
CA ASP A 214 -37.66 9.20 -25.41
C ASP A 214 -37.13 10.37 -24.54
N GLU A 215 -37.74 10.67 -23.39
CA GLU A 215 -37.21 11.69 -22.45
C GLU A 215 -35.80 11.33 -21.91
N ASN A 216 -35.32 10.09 -22.12
CA ASN A 216 -34.09 9.54 -21.54
C ASN A 216 -32.81 9.79 -22.36
N ARG A 217 -32.88 10.20 -23.63
CA ARG A 217 -31.67 10.31 -24.48
C ARG A 217 -30.81 11.55 -24.17
N CYS A 218 -31.42 12.70 -23.86
CA CYS A 218 -30.66 13.89 -23.43
C CYS A 218 -29.94 13.67 -22.08
N CYS A 219 -30.49 12.84 -21.19
CA CYS A 219 -29.91 12.51 -19.88
C CYS A 219 -28.63 11.64 -19.97
N LEU A 220 -28.33 11.06 -21.13
CA LEU A 220 -27.12 10.25 -21.35
C LEU A 220 -25.88 11.09 -21.68
N TRP A 221 -26.09 12.30 -22.20
CA TRP A 221 -25.04 13.20 -22.67
C TRP A 221 -24.73 14.31 -21.67
N LYS A 222 -25.54 14.42 -20.61
CA LYS A 222 -25.42 15.45 -19.60
C LYS A 222 -25.78 14.88 -18.24
N GLU A 223 -24.92 15.09 -17.26
CA GLU A 223 -25.10 14.67 -15.88
C GLU A 223 -24.84 15.86 -14.96
N THR A 224 -25.71 16.07 -13.98
CA THR A 224 -25.55 17.14 -13.00
C THR A 224 -25.35 16.52 -11.63
N PHE A 225 -24.27 16.90 -10.96
CA PHE A 225 -24.03 16.58 -9.55
C PHE A 225 -23.83 17.89 -8.78
N ARG A 226 -24.80 18.21 -7.92
CA ARG A 226 -24.91 19.51 -7.25
C ARG A 226 -24.94 20.65 -8.28
N GLN A 227 -24.06 21.63 -8.16
CA GLN A 227 -23.93 22.73 -9.12
C GLN A 227 -23.08 22.40 -10.35
N PHE A 228 -22.42 21.24 -10.37
CA PHE A 228 -21.52 20.86 -11.45
C PHE A 228 -22.28 20.09 -12.53
N GLU A 229 -22.13 20.56 -13.76
CA GLU A 229 -22.74 19.94 -14.93
C GLU A 229 -21.63 19.36 -15.81
N ASP A 230 -21.64 18.04 -15.93
CA ASP A 230 -20.81 17.30 -16.86
C ASP A 230 -21.59 17.10 -18.16
N ILE A 231 -21.07 17.65 -19.26
CA ILE A 231 -21.57 17.39 -20.61
C ILE A 231 -20.59 16.43 -21.28
N LYS A 232 -21.00 15.16 -21.35
CA LYS A 232 -20.21 14.05 -21.87
C LYS A 232 -19.99 14.23 -23.36
N ALA A 233 -18.78 14.67 -23.74
CA ALA A 233 -18.41 14.94 -25.13
C ALA A 233 -18.60 13.72 -26.07
N ASN A 234 -18.58 12.51 -25.51
CA ASN A 234 -18.69 11.25 -26.26
C ASN A 234 -19.97 10.48 -25.93
N GLY A 235 -20.85 11.05 -25.11
CA GLY A 235 -22.00 10.34 -24.58
C GLY A 235 -21.57 9.20 -23.66
N PRO A 236 -22.40 8.16 -23.51
CA PRO A 236 -22.05 6.94 -22.78
C PRO A 236 -20.88 6.20 -23.44
N SER A 237 -19.83 5.92 -22.66
CA SER A 237 -18.62 5.25 -23.16
C SER A 237 -18.09 4.17 -22.23
N SER A 238 -18.90 3.73 -21.26
CA SER A 238 -18.44 2.84 -20.20
C SER A 238 -18.16 1.43 -20.70
N VAL A 239 -17.21 0.79 -20.03
CA VAL A 239 -16.79 -0.59 -20.29
C VAL A 239 -16.85 -1.38 -18.98
N GLY A 240 -17.10 -2.68 -19.06
CA GLY A 240 -17.14 -3.52 -17.88
C GLY A 240 -17.20 -4.99 -18.21
N MET A 241 -16.77 -5.82 -17.25
CA MET A 241 -16.74 -7.27 -17.39
C MET A 241 -16.74 -7.93 -16.01
N ASP A 242 -17.44 -9.06 -15.90
CA ASP A 242 -17.40 -9.92 -14.73
C ASP A 242 -16.34 -11.02 -14.86
N LEU A 243 -15.76 -11.39 -13.73
CA LEU A 243 -14.79 -12.47 -13.59
C LEU A 243 -15.24 -13.38 -12.44
N SER A 244 -15.04 -14.68 -12.59
CA SER A 244 -15.18 -15.67 -11.52
C SER A 244 -13.82 -16.25 -11.15
N LEU A 245 -13.42 -16.10 -9.89
CA LEU A 245 -12.17 -16.61 -9.33
C LEU A 245 -12.46 -17.93 -8.60
N HIS A 246 -12.01 -19.03 -9.20
CA HIS A 246 -12.40 -20.39 -8.82
C HIS A 246 -11.61 -20.94 -7.64
N GLY A 247 -12.31 -21.43 -6.63
CA GLY A 247 -11.72 -21.93 -5.38
C GLY A 247 -11.25 -20.84 -4.41
N PHE A 248 -11.40 -19.55 -4.76
CA PHE A 248 -10.94 -18.43 -3.94
C PHE A 248 -12.08 -17.85 -3.12
N ASN A 249 -11.85 -17.61 -1.83
CA ASN A 249 -12.80 -16.98 -0.89
C ASN A 249 -12.19 -15.80 -0.10
N HIS A 250 -10.93 -15.45 -0.36
CA HIS A 250 -10.28 -14.27 0.22
C HIS A 250 -9.69 -13.44 -0.91
N THR A 251 -10.09 -12.17 -0.96
CA THR A 251 -9.54 -11.21 -1.91
C THR A 251 -9.02 -9.97 -1.20
N TYR A 252 -8.01 -9.34 -1.79
CA TYR A 252 -7.25 -8.21 -1.25
C TYR A 252 -6.97 -7.20 -2.35
N GLY A 253 -6.53 -6.00 -1.98
CA GLY A 253 -6.08 -4.98 -2.92
C GLY A 253 -7.09 -3.85 -3.05
N LEU A 254 -7.27 -3.35 -4.27
CA LEU A 254 -8.11 -2.20 -4.60
C LEU A 254 -7.85 -0.94 -3.75
N PRO A 255 -6.62 -0.59 -3.33
CA PRO A 255 -6.42 0.62 -2.52
C PRO A 255 -6.74 1.89 -3.35
N GLU A 256 -7.06 3.03 -2.74
CA GLU A 256 -6.99 3.33 -1.30
C GLU A 256 -8.39 3.48 -0.67
N HIS A 257 -8.69 2.65 0.33
CA HIS A 257 -9.91 2.69 1.14
C HIS A 257 -9.57 2.57 2.61
N ALA A 258 -10.31 3.27 3.46
CA ALA A 258 -10.28 3.07 4.90
C ALA A 258 -11.22 1.90 5.27
N ASP A 259 -10.87 0.69 4.84
CA ASP A 259 -11.63 -0.54 5.07
C ASP A 259 -10.71 -1.70 5.51
N THR A 260 -11.26 -2.89 5.71
CA THR A 260 -10.51 -4.09 6.10
C THR A 260 -9.57 -4.57 5.00
N LEU A 261 -8.51 -5.30 5.38
CA LEU A 261 -7.54 -5.89 4.46
C LEU A 261 -8.20 -6.91 3.52
N VAL A 262 -9.06 -7.78 4.06
CA VAL A 262 -9.91 -8.66 3.25
C VAL A 262 -11.06 -7.83 2.70
N LEU A 263 -11.22 -7.82 1.38
CA LEU A 263 -12.31 -7.10 0.72
C LEU A 263 -13.65 -7.68 1.15
N LYS A 264 -14.63 -6.82 1.42
CA LYS A 264 -15.98 -7.20 1.84
C LYS A 264 -16.89 -7.44 0.64
N ASP A 265 -17.93 -8.24 0.84
CA ASP A 265 -19.00 -8.42 -0.14
C ASP A 265 -19.76 -7.10 -0.38
N THR A 266 -20.01 -6.77 -1.66
CA THR A 266 -20.69 -5.54 -2.11
C THR A 266 -22.12 -5.79 -2.59
N SER A 267 -22.65 -7.01 -2.49
CA SER A 267 -23.99 -7.35 -2.99
C SER A 267 -25.11 -6.52 -2.37
N VAL A 268 -24.93 -6.12 -1.10
CA VAL A 268 -25.88 -5.31 -0.30
C VAL A 268 -25.28 -3.99 0.16
N SER A 269 -24.10 -3.60 -0.33
CA SER A 269 -23.40 -2.39 0.09
C SER A 269 -22.83 -1.60 -1.11
N GLU A 270 -22.16 -0.48 -0.85
CA GLU A 270 -21.50 0.29 -1.90
C GLU A 270 -20.37 -0.52 -2.54
N ALA A 271 -20.09 -0.28 -3.82
CA ALA A 271 -18.99 -0.93 -4.52
C ALA A 271 -17.66 -0.29 -4.08
N TYR A 272 -16.54 -0.99 -4.27
CA TYR A 272 -15.24 -0.36 -4.12
C TYR A 272 -15.05 0.66 -5.24
N ARG A 273 -14.89 1.93 -4.87
CA ARG A 273 -14.75 3.03 -5.83
C ARG A 273 -13.28 3.45 -5.95
N LEU A 274 -12.74 3.37 -7.15
CA LEU A 274 -11.40 3.80 -7.53
C LEU A 274 -11.52 5.12 -8.29
N TYR A 275 -11.37 6.21 -7.55
CA TYR A 275 -11.33 7.57 -8.07
C TYR A 275 -10.59 8.46 -7.07
N ASN A 276 -9.50 9.08 -7.51
CA ASN A 276 -8.63 9.85 -6.62
C ASN A 276 -9.35 11.13 -6.17
N LEU A 277 -9.65 11.21 -4.88
CA LEU A 277 -10.46 12.23 -4.22
C LEU A 277 -9.73 12.75 -2.97
N ASP A 278 -9.82 14.07 -2.75
CA ASP A 278 -9.46 14.67 -1.48
C ASP A 278 -10.65 14.55 -0.51
N VAL A 279 -10.64 13.51 0.32
CA VAL A 279 -11.72 13.21 1.28
C VAL A 279 -11.36 13.74 2.66
N PHE A 280 -11.73 15.01 2.93
CA PHE A 280 -11.53 15.63 4.23
C PHE A 280 -12.24 14.84 5.35
N GLY A 281 -11.48 14.46 6.38
CA GLY A 281 -12.03 13.77 7.56
C GLY A 281 -12.76 12.48 7.19
N TYR A 282 -12.17 11.67 6.30
CA TYR A 282 -12.77 10.43 5.80
C TYR A 282 -13.25 9.50 6.92
N ASP A 283 -14.36 8.80 6.65
CA ASP A 283 -14.89 7.77 7.53
C ASP A 283 -14.07 6.46 7.41
N ILE A 284 -14.01 5.70 8.51
CA ILE A 284 -13.49 4.33 8.52
C ILE A 284 -14.59 3.32 8.18
N ASN A 285 -14.19 2.11 7.77
CA ASN A 285 -15.08 1.08 7.20
C ASN A 285 -15.86 1.58 5.98
N SER A 286 -15.20 2.38 5.14
CA SER A 286 -15.79 3.03 3.97
C SER A 286 -15.11 2.57 2.69
N ARG A 287 -15.93 2.34 1.66
CA ARG A 287 -15.52 1.94 0.30
C ARG A 287 -15.47 3.12 -0.68
N LEU A 288 -15.65 4.34 -0.15
CA LEU A 288 -15.41 5.57 -0.88
C LEU A 288 -13.92 5.68 -1.22
N GLY A 289 -13.60 5.91 -2.50
CA GLY A 289 -12.22 6.13 -2.93
C GLY A 289 -11.58 7.30 -2.21
N LEU A 290 -10.32 7.12 -1.82
CA LEU A 290 -9.48 8.13 -1.18
C LEU A 290 -8.51 8.74 -2.22
N TYR A 291 -7.23 8.91 -1.91
CA TYR A 291 -6.32 9.79 -2.64
C TYR A 291 -5.62 9.09 -3.80
N GLY A 292 -5.43 7.77 -3.69
CA GLY A 292 -4.84 6.93 -4.72
C GLY A 292 -5.78 5.80 -5.16
N SER A 293 -5.52 5.28 -6.37
CA SER A 293 -6.22 4.15 -6.95
C SER A 293 -5.22 3.20 -7.61
N VAL A 294 -5.17 1.95 -7.15
CA VAL A 294 -4.41 0.87 -7.82
C VAL A 294 -5.38 -0.26 -8.15
N PRO A 295 -5.80 -0.42 -9.43
CA PRO A 295 -6.85 -1.35 -9.84
C PRO A 295 -6.35 -2.80 -9.92
N VAL A 296 -5.79 -3.29 -8.82
CA VAL A 296 -5.26 -4.65 -8.66
C VAL A 296 -6.04 -5.36 -7.56
N LEU A 297 -6.53 -6.54 -7.88
CA LEU A 297 -7.14 -7.47 -6.93
C LEU A 297 -6.28 -8.73 -6.84
N ILE A 298 -6.02 -9.20 -5.63
CA ILE A 298 -5.29 -10.44 -5.37
C ILE A 298 -6.26 -11.43 -4.72
N ALA A 299 -6.30 -12.66 -5.20
CA ALA A 299 -7.11 -13.73 -4.68
C ALA A 299 -6.22 -14.81 -4.08
N HIS A 300 -6.53 -15.28 -2.88
CA HIS A 300 -5.72 -16.28 -2.20
C HIS A 300 -6.54 -17.44 -1.63
N LYS A 301 -5.97 -18.63 -1.74
CA LYS A 301 -6.43 -19.88 -1.13
C LYS A 301 -5.19 -20.70 -0.73
N PRO A 302 -5.34 -21.75 0.10
CA PRO A 302 -4.21 -22.62 0.41
C PRO A 302 -3.51 -23.08 -0.87
N GLU A 303 -2.19 -22.95 -0.90
CA GLU A 303 -1.32 -23.41 -2.00
C GLU A 303 -1.44 -22.62 -3.32
N ARG A 304 -2.32 -21.61 -3.43
CA ARG A 304 -2.40 -20.76 -4.63
C ARG A 304 -2.79 -19.31 -4.36
N THR A 305 -2.13 -18.41 -5.07
CA THR A 305 -2.46 -17.00 -5.21
C THR A 305 -2.61 -16.67 -6.70
N ALA A 306 -3.65 -15.91 -7.02
CA ALA A 306 -3.85 -15.34 -8.35
C ALA A 306 -4.07 -13.83 -8.22
N GLY A 307 -3.98 -13.10 -9.33
CA GLY A 307 -4.25 -11.67 -9.34
C GLY A 307 -4.90 -11.20 -10.63
N VAL A 308 -5.61 -10.08 -10.53
CA VAL A 308 -6.28 -9.38 -11.63
C VAL A 308 -5.82 -7.93 -11.58
N PHE A 309 -5.23 -7.44 -12.66
CA PHE A 309 -4.90 -6.02 -12.84
C PHE A 309 -5.74 -5.45 -13.97
N TRP A 310 -6.67 -4.55 -13.64
CA TRP A 310 -7.55 -3.87 -14.58
C TRP A 310 -6.94 -2.54 -14.98
N LEU A 311 -6.24 -2.50 -16.12
CA LEU A 311 -5.51 -1.33 -16.58
C LEU A 311 -6.48 -0.31 -17.21
N ASN A 312 -7.15 0.46 -16.35
CA ASN A 312 -8.03 1.55 -16.73
C ASN A 312 -7.83 2.75 -15.77
N ALA A 313 -7.72 3.96 -16.32
CA ALA A 313 -7.45 5.17 -15.55
C ALA A 313 -8.70 6.04 -15.28
N SER A 314 -9.86 5.65 -15.81
CA SER A 314 -11.13 6.34 -15.54
C SER A 314 -11.75 5.91 -14.22
N GLU A 315 -12.77 6.65 -13.75
CA GLU A 315 -13.53 6.26 -12.56
C GLU A 315 -13.99 4.80 -12.69
N THR A 316 -13.60 3.97 -11.73
CA THR A 316 -13.83 2.53 -11.76
C THR A 316 -14.52 2.07 -10.49
N LEU A 317 -15.58 1.27 -10.65
CA LEU A 317 -16.28 0.62 -9.56
C LEU A 317 -16.10 -0.88 -9.65
N VAL A 318 -15.86 -1.51 -8.51
CA VAL A 318 -15.62 -2.95 -8.40
C VAL A 318 -16.61 -3.56 -7.42
N ASP A 319 -17.50 -4.39 -7.96
CA ASP A 319 -18.36 -5.25 -7.14
C ASP A 319 -17.62 -6.55 -6.80
N VAL A 320 -17.72 -7.00 -5.56
CA VAL A 320 -17.15 -8.26 -5.07
C VAL A 320 -18.26 -9.06 -4.42
N LYS A 321 -18.45 -10.31 -4.86
CA LYS A 321 -19.43 -11.24 -4.29
C LYS A 321 -18.74 -12.55 -3.93
N TYR A 322 -18.84 -12.94 -2.66
CA TYR A 322 -18.40 -14.24 -2.21
C TYR A 322 -19.56 -15.23 -2.31
N ASN A 323 -19.44 -16.19 -3.22
CA ASN A 323 -20.39 -17.29 -3.27
C ASN A 323 -19.85 -18.42 -2.40
N SER A 324 -20.26 -18.39 -1.14
CA SER A 324 -20.45 -19.60 -0.35
C SER A 324 -21.95 -19.80 -0.30
N GLU A 325 -22.51 -20.84 -0.92
CA GLU A 325 -23.69 -21.58 -0.40
C GLU A 325 -24.15 -22.66 -1.41
N PRO A 326 -24.65 -23.80 -0.89
CA PRO A 326 -25.29 -24.85 -1.66
C PRO A 326 -26.69 -24.40 -2.12
N ASN A 327 -27.10 -24.78 -3.33
CA ASN A 327 -28.53 -24.98 -3.54
C ASN A 327 -28.91 -26.19 -2.69
N GLU A 328 -29.63 -25.99 -1.58
CA GLU A 328 -30.47 -27.05 -1.04
C GLU A 328 -31.64 -27.28 -2.01
N ASP A 329 -31.34 -27.89 -3.16
CA ASP A 329 -32.38 -28.61 -3.89
C ASP A 329 -32.69 -29.84 -3.03
N GLU A 330 -33.79 -29.78 -2.27
CA GLU A 330 -34.30 -30.86 -1.40
C GLU A 330 -34.58 -32.18 -2.16
N ASP A 331 -34.38 -32.21 -3.48
CA ASP A 331 -34.66 -33.34 -4.37
C ASP A 331 -33.43 -34.16 -4.80
N GLU A 332 -32.18 -33.81 -4.39
CA GLU A 332 -31.01 -34.64 -4.73
C GLU A 332 -30.78 -35.82 -3.76
N PRO A 333 -30.62 -37.07 -4.26
CA PRO A 333 -30.48 -38.25 -3.42
C PRO A 333 -29.15 -38.26 -2.62
N PRO A 334 -29.14 -38.79 -1.39
CA PRO A 334 -27.97 -38.80 -0.52
C PRO A 334 -26.90 -39.75 -1.07
N GLY A 335 -25.89 -39.18 -1.75
CA GLY A 335 -24.80 -39.98 -2.31
C GLY A 335 -23.85 -39.25 -3.28
N LYS A 336 -24.24 -38.08 -3.80
CA LYS A 336 -23.38 -37.21 -4.60
C LYS A 336 -23.35 -35.80 -4.01
N LYS A 337 -22.71 -35.62 -2.85
CA LYS A 337 -22.30 -34.27 -2.45
C LYS A 337 -21.17 -33.84 -3.39
N SER A 338 -21.50 -33.19 -4.50
CA SER A 338 -20.54 -32.39 -5.24
C SER A 338 -19.89 -31.45 -4.21
N LYS A 339 -18.58 -31.57 -3.97
CA LYS A 339 -17.85 -30.56 -3.20
C LYS A 339 -17.87 -29.30 -4.05
N ILE A 340 -18.90 -28.47 -3.88
CA ILE A 340 -18.97 -27.16 -4.53
C ILE A 340 -17.79 -26.36 -3.99
N LEU A 341 -16.87 -26.01 -4.89
CA LEU A 341 -15.69 -25.23 -4.55
C LEU A 341 -16.13 -23.78 -4.28
N PRO A 342 -15.56 -23.11 -3.26
CA PRO A 342 -15.84 -21.69 -3.02
C PRO A 342 -15.46 -20.85 -4.24
N GLN A 343 -16.19 -19.77 -4.52
CA GLN A 343 -15.92 -18.91 -5.67
C GLN A 343 -16.12 -17.45 -5.31
N THR A 344 -15.27 -16.57 -5.85
CA THR A 344 -15.45 -15.12 -5.74
C THR A 344 -15.76 -14.52 -7.11
N ASN A 345 -16.90 -13.84 -7.23
CA ASN A 345 -17.28 -13.13 -8.45
C ASN A 345 -16.94 -11.66 -8.29
N VAL A 346 -16.26 -11.10 -9.30
CA VAL A 346 -15.82 -9.70 -9.31
C VAL A 346 -16.32 -9.05 -10.58
N ARG A 347 -16.92 -7.86 -10.49
CA ARG A 347 -17.35 -7.10 -11.66
C ARG A 347 -16.67 -5.75 -11.70
N TRP A 348 -15.91 -5.50 -12.77
CA TRP A 348 -15.24 -4.23 -13.01
C TRP A 348 -16.08 -3.37 -13.94
N ILE A 349 -16.26 -2.11 -13.58
CA ILE A 349 -17.05 -1.15 -14.34
C ILE A 349 -16.30 0.18 -14.39
N SER A 350 -15.83 0.60 -15.57
CA SER A 350 -15.08 1.83 -15.79
C SER A 350 -15.85 2.80 -16.69
N GLU A 351 -15.76 4.10 -16.41
CA GLU A 351 -16.50 5.14 -17.14
C GLU A 351 -16.11 5.25 -18.63
N SER A 352 -14.84 5.01 -18.97
CA SER A 352 -14.34 5.16 -20.33
C SER A 352 -13.09 4.30 -20.59
N GLY A 353 -12.41 4.53 -21.72
CA GLY A 353 -11.25 3.75 -22.14
C GLY A 353 -11.64 2.41 -22.75
N THR A 354 -10.71 1.46 -22.71
CA THR A 354 -10.88 0.09 -23.18
C THR A 354 -10.95 -0.90 -22.01
N ILE A 355 -11.29 -2.15 -22.31
CA ILE A 355 -11.05 -3.25 -21.38
C ILE A 355 -9.62 -3.72 -21.65
N ASP A 356 -8.74 -3.59 -20.67
CA ASP A 356 -7.39 -4.11 -20.72
C ASP A 356 -7.05 -4.74 -19.37
N CYS A 357 -7.03 -6.06 -19.32
CA CYS A 357 -6.98 -6.83 -18.09
C CYS A 357 -5.82 -7.82 -18.12
N PHE A 358 -5.01 -7.82 -17.06
CA PHE A 358 -3.95 -8.80 -16.84
C PHE A 358 -4.37 -9.78 -15.75
N ILE A 359 -4.18 -11.07 -16.01
CA ILE A 359 -4.39 -12.17 -15.08
C ILE A 359 -3.01 -12.72 -14.68
N PHE A 360 -2.77 -12.81 -13.39
CA PHE A 360 -1.56 -13.35 -12.78
C PHE A 360 -1.88 -14.73 -12.20
N LEU A 361 -1.31 -15.80 -12.77
CA LEU A 361 -1.66 -17.18 -12.38
C LEU A 361 -0.85 -17.73 -11.19
N GLY A 362 0.09 -16.96 -10.63
CA GLY A 362 0.92 -17.35 -9.49
C GLY A 362 1.84 -18.55 -9.79
N PRO A 363 1.88 -19.62 -8.97
CA PRO A 363 0.96 -19.92 -7.87
C PRO A 363 1.25 -19.28 -6.51
N THR A 364 2.43 -18.72 -6.26
CA THR A 364 2.79 -18.17 -4.94
C THR A 364 2.52 -16.66 -4.84
N PRO A 365 2.35 -16.10 -3.62
CA PRO A 365 2.23 -14.64 -3.43
C PRO A 365 3.40 -13.89 -4.07
N ALA A 366 4.63 -14.37 -3.86
CA ALA A 366 5.85 -13.78 -4.41
C ALA A 366 5.86 -13.78 -5.96
N GLN A 367 5.35 -14.83 -6.60
CA GLN A 367 5.23 -14.87 -8.07
C GLN A 367 4.19 -13.87 -8.58
N VAL A 368 3.04 -13.72 -7.92
CA VAL A 368 2.03 -12.71 -8.30
C VAL A 368 2.60 -11.30 -8.17
N PHE A 369 3.32 -11.00 -7.08
CA PHE A 369 3.99 -9.70 -6.92
C PHE A 369 5.02 -9.44 -8.02
N SER A 370 5.84 -10.45 -8.36
CA SER A 370 6.81 -10.33 -9.44
C SER A 370 6.16 -10.18 -10.81
N GLN A 371 5.06 -10.88 -11.09
CA GLN A 371 4.31 -10.76 -12.35
C GLN A 371 3.76 -9.33 -12.50
N TYR A 372 3.22 -8.75 -11.42
CA TYR A 372 2.77 -7.36 -11.41
C TYR A 372 3.91 -6.35 -11.57
N ALA A 373 5.01 -6.49 -10.80
CA ALA A 373 6.14 -5.57 -10.86
C ALA A 373 6.91 -5.61 -12.20
N GLN A 374 6.90 -6.74 -12.90
CA GLN A 374 7.44 -6.82 -14.26
C GLN A 374 6.67 -5.95 -15.26
N LEU A 375 5.38 -5.69 -14.99
CA LEU A 375 4.55 -4.79 -15.78
C LEU A 375 4.74 -3.34 -15.38
N THR A 376 4.66 -3.05 -14.07
CA THR A 376 4.49 -1.68 -13.55
C THR A 376 5.76 -1.09 -12.93
N GLY A 377 6.85 -1.87 -12.91
CA GLY A 377 8.09 -1.51 -12.26
C GLY A 377 8.18 -2.01 -10.81
N TYR A 378 9.39 -1.99 -10.29
CA TYR A 378 9.70 -2.37 -8.92
C TYR A 378 9.74 -1.12 -8.03
N GLN A 379 9.61 -1.32 -6.71
CA GLN A 379 9.81 -0.23 -5.75
C GLN A 379 11.18 0.44 -6.00
N ALA A 380 11.21 1.75 -6.20
CA ALA A 380 12.46 2.49 -6.27
C ALA A 380 13.23 2.30 -4.95
N LEU A 381 14.52 1.98 -5.02
CA LEU A 381 15.36 1.87 -3.83
C LEU A 381 15.42 3.25 -3.15
N PRO A 382 14.88 3.40 -1.92
CA PRO A 382 14.84 4.69 -1.26
C PRO A 382 16.24 5.11 -0.83
N PRO A 383 16.57 6.41 -0.79
CA PRO A 383 17.76 6.85 -0.08
C PRO A 383 17.61 6.53 1.42
N LEU A 384 18.68 6.12 2.08
CA LEU A 384 18.65 5.61 3.45
C LEU A 384 18.00 6.58 4.45
N PHE A 385 18.25 7.89 4.30
CA PHE A 385 17.69 8.91 5.17
C PHE A 385 16.14 8.92 5.16
N SER A 386 15.52 8.52 4.05
CA SER A 386 14.06 8.53 3.93
C SER A 386 13.38 7.36 4.65
N LEU A 387 14.16 6.42 5.19
CA LEU A 387 13.66 5.35 6.07
C LEU A 387 13.74 5.71 7.55
N GLY A 388 14.44 6.81 7.88
CA GLY A 388 14.53 7.39 9.22
C GLY A 388 13.24 8.07 9.68
N TYR A 389 13.31 8.83 10.77
CA TYR A 389 12.15 9.56 11.29
C TYR A 389 12.03 10.96 10.65
N HIS A 390 10.81 11.29 10.24
CA HIS A 390 10.47 12.58 9.64
C HIS A 390 9.59 13.40 10.58
N GLN A 391 9.99 14.63 10.88
CA GLN A 391 9.20 15.56 11.69
C GLN A 391 8.51 16.59 10.78
N CYS A 392 7.20 16.79 10.98
CA CYS A 392 6.39 17.69 10.18
C CYS A 392 5.22 18.27 10.99
N ARG A 393 4.71 19.42 10.55
CA ARG A 393 3.39 19.96 10.88
C ARG A 393 3.02 21.04 9.87
N TRP A 394 1.73 21.35 9.78
CA TRP A 394 1.24 22.61 9.26
C TRP A 394 1.17 23.61 10.42
N ASN A 395 2.01 24.63 10.52
CA ASN A 395 3.31 24.79 9.87
C ASN A 395 4.39 24.93 10.96
N TYR A 396 5.66 24.78 10.60
CA TYR A 396 6.71 25.48 11.34
C TYR A 396 6.68 26.95 10.94
N GLU A 397 6.71 27.83 11.94
CA GLU A 397 6.34 29.24 11.75
C GLU A 397 7.43 30.02 10.99
N ASP A 398 8.71 29.76 11.30
CA ASP A 398 9.87 30.44 10.72
C ASP A 398 11.16 29.61 10.87
N GLU A 399 12.30 30.16 10.44
CA GLU A 399 13.62 29.51 10.61
C GLU A 399 14.00 29.25 12.08
N ALA A 400 13.58 30.12 13.00
CA ALA A 400 13.93 30.00 14.41
C ALA A 400 13.17 28.83 15.05
N ASP A 401 11.90 28.65 14.69
CA ASP A 401 11.09 27.50 15.08
C ASP A 401 11.70 26.19 14.56
N VAL A 402 12.11 26.13 13.29
CA VAL A 402 12.82 24.96 12.73
C VAL A 402 14.09 24.64 13.53
N LYS A 403 14.93 25.65 13.80
CA LYS A 403 16.18 25.48 14.58
C LYS A 403 15.89 25.04 16.02
N ALA A 404 14.82 25.52 16.63
CA ALA A 404 14.40 25.13 17.97
C ALA A 404 13.92 23.67 18.01
N VAL A 405 13.15 23.23 17.02
CA VAL A 405 12.73 21.82 16.90
C VAL A 405 13.93 20.91 16.65
N ASP A 406 14.82 21.27 15.74
CA ASP A 406 16.09 20.55 15.50
C ASP A 406 16.91 20.39 16.79
N ALA A 407 17.06 21.46 17.57
CA ALA A 407 17.72 21.40 18.87
C ALA A 407 16.97 20.55 19.91
N GLY A 408 15.63 20.56 19.87
CA GLY A 408 14.78 19.77 20.77
C GLY A 408 14.97 18.26 20.61
N PHE A 409 15.15 17.77 19.38
CA PHE A 409 15.48 16.36 19.14
C PHE A 409 16.81 15.97 19.77
N ASP A 410 17.82 16.83 19.64
CA ASP A 410 19.14 16.58 20.23
C ASP A 410 19.08 16.59 21.76
N SER A 411 18.44 17.61 22.35
CA SER A 411 18.34 17.74 23.81
C SER A 411 17.58 16.58 24.46
N HIS A 412 16.64 15.98 23.73
CA HIS A 412 15.87 14.82 24.21
C HIS A 412 16.39 13.49 23.70
N SER A 413 17.52 13.45 22.98
CA SER A 413 18.14 12.22 22.45
C SER A 413 17.20 11.37 21.59
N ILE A 414 16.37 12.01 20.78
CA ILE A 414 15.46 11.36 19.82
C ILE A 414 16.06 11.55 18.42
N PRO A 415 16.41 10.49 17.68
CA PRO A 415 16.96 10.66 16.36
C PRO A 415 15.90 11.02 15.32
N TYR A 416 16.25 11.92 14.40
CA TYR A 416 15.43 12.28 13.25
C TYR A 416 16.30 12.66 12.06
N ASP A 417 15.81 12.39 10.86
CA ASP A 417 16.55 12.61 9.61
C ASP A 417 16.08 13.86 8.86
N VAL A 418 14.80 14.18 8.94
CA VAL A 418 14.21 15.22 8.08
C VAL A 418 13.19 16.05 8.83
N ILE A 419 13.28 17.37 8.66
CA ILE A 419 12.21 18.28 9.01
C ILE A 419 11.50 18.76 7.75
N TRP A 420 10.18 18.94 7.84
CA TRP A 420 9.33 19.30 6.71
C TRP A 420 8.76 20.70 6.87
N LEU A 421 8.73 21.47 5.77
CA LEU A 421 8.04 22.73 5.66
C LEU A 421 6.80 22.57 4.77
N ASP A 422 5.64 22.72 5.40
CA ASP A 422 4.34 22.72 4.74
C ASP A 422 4.06 24.11 4.12
N ILE A 423 2.89 24.35 3.54
CA ILE A 423 2.62 25.41 2.56
C ILE A 423 2.95 26.85 3.02
N GLU A 424 2.97 27.13 4.33
CA GLU A 424 3.20 28.49 4.84
C GLU A 424 4.66 28.98 4.69
N HIS A 425 5.61 28.12 4.30
CA HIS A 425 6.98 28.56 4.01
C HIS A 425 7.10 29.38 2.72
N THR A 426 6.12 29.28 1.83
CA THR A 426 6.10 29.95 0.52
C THR A 426 5.68 31.42 0.64
N ASP A 427 6.12 32.27 -0.28
CA ASP A 427 5.61 33.64 -0.39
C ASP A 427 4.19 33.63 -0.98
N GLY A 428 3.19 33.82 -0.11
CA GLY A 428 1.81 33.98 -0.55
C GLY A 428 1.21 32.78 -1.32
N LYS A 429 1.77 31.57 -1.12
CA LYS A 429 1.37 30.28 -1.74
C LYS A 429 1.80 30.19 -3.20
N ARG A 430 2.89 30.88 -3.54
CA ARG A 430 3.67 30.71 -4.76
C ARG A 430 4.70 29.61 -4.51
N TYR A 431 4.53 28.44 -5.10
CA TYR A 431 5.54 27.37 -4.99
C TYR A 431 6.88 27.83 -5.59
N PHE A 432 7.97 27.16 -5.23
CA PHE A 432 9.34 27.55 -5.62
C PHE A 432 9.79 28.92 -5.10
N THR A 433 9.09 29.48 -4.10
CA THR A 433 9.46 30.73 -3.42
C THR A 433 9.55 30.52 -1.91
N TRP A 434 10.06 31.52 -1.20
CA TRP A 434 10.17 31.55 0.25
C TRP A 434 9.55 32.84 0.78
N ASP A 435 8.79 32.77 1.87
CA ASP A 435 8.33 33.96 2.58
C ASP A 435 9.57 34.69 3.14
N SER A 436 9.90 35.83 2.56
CA SER A 436 11.12 36.59 2.92
C SER A 436 11.16 37.10 4.36
N LYS A 437 10.04 37.12 5.09
CA LYS A 437 10.00 37.52 6.50
C LYS A 437 10.21 36.33 7.43
N LEU A 438 9.60 35.19 7.12
CA LEU A 438 9.65 33.98 7.94
C LEU A 438 10.89 33.12 7.63
N PHE A 439 11.29 33.09 6.36
CA PHE A 439 12.41 32.32 5.83
C PHE A 439 13.35 33.19 4.97
N PRO A 440 14.02 34.20 5.57
CA PRO A 440 14.91 35.12 4.83
C PRO A 440 16.19 34.46 4.29
N ASN A 441 16.69 33.39 4.91
CA ASN A 441 17.97 32.74 4.63
C ASN A 441 17.82 31.20 4.50
N PRO A 442 16.99 30.69 3.56
CA PRO A 442 16.69 29.26 3.47
C PRO A 442 17.92 28.40 3.15
N ALA A 443 18.93 28.96 2.48
CA ALA A 443 20.21 28.28 2.23
C ALA A 443 21.01 28.09 3.53
N GLU A 444 21.01 29.07 4.43
CA GLU A 444 21.66 28.93 5.74
C GLU A 444 20.92 27.93 6.63
N LEU A 445 19.59 27.91 6.57
CA LEU A 445 18.77 26.91 7.26
C LEU A 445 19.10 25.49 6.78
N GLN A 446 19.19 25.28 5.46
CA GLN A 446 19.62 24.00 4.88
C GLN A 446 21.03 23.62 5.33
N HIS A 447 21.97 24.57 5.32
CA HIS A 447 23.33 24.33 5.78
C HIS A 447 23.40 24.00 7.29
N HIS A 448 22.55 24.63 8.12
CA HIS A 448 22.41 24.32 9.55
C HIS A 448 22.02 22.86 9.77
N LEU A 449 21.00 22.37 9.05
CA LEU A 449 20.57 20.96 9.12
C LEU A 449 21.63 20.01 8.55
N GLN A 450 22.26 20.39 7.44
CA GLN A 450 23.30 19.60 6.78
C GLN A 450 24.51 19.35 7.70
N LYS A 451 24.90 20.30 8.56
CA LYS A 451 25.99 20.11 9.54
C LYS A 451 25.73 18.95 10.51
N LYS A 452 24.46 18.59 10.71
CA LYS A 452 24.01 17.45 11.52
C LYS A 452 23.52 16.27 10.67
N ASN A 453 23.88 16.27 9.38
CA ASN A 453 23.48 15.27 8.38
C ASN A 453 21.96 15.14 8.14
N ARG A 454 21.15 16.10 8.62
CA ARG A 454 19.70 16.13 8.44
C ARG A 454 19.31 16.78 7.12
N LYS A 455 18.08 16.50 6.65
CA LYS A 455 17.51 17.01 5.41
C LYS A 455 16.31 17.92 5.67
N LEU A 456 15.97 18.70 4.66
CA LEU A 456 14.77 19.53 4.61
C LEU A 456 13.91 19.03 3.46
N VAL A 457 12.62 18.86 3.70
CA VAL A 457 11.62 18.65 2.64
C VAL A 457 10.69 19.86 2.62
N VAL A 458 10.42 20.39 1.42
CA VAL A 458 9.49 21.49 1.20
C VAL A 458 8.34 21.00 0.33
N ILE A 459 7.12 21.37 0.67
CA ILE A 459 5.94 21.00 -0.12
C ILE A 459 5.90 21.78 -1.45
N SER A 460 5.42 21.13 -2.51
CA SER A 460 5.10 21.77 -3.79
C SER A 460 3.93 21.04 -4.42
N ASP A 461 2.79 21.70 -4.51
CA ASP A 461 1.56 21.12 -5.03
C ASP A 461 1.39 21.47 -6.52
N PRO A 462 0.59 20.69 -7.28
CA PRO A 462 0.43 20.91 -8.72
C PRO A 462 -0.47 22.10 -9.08
N HIS A 463 -1.07 22.79 -8.11
CA HIS A 463 -1.86 23.98 -8.37
C HIS A 463 -0.97 25.23 -8.43
N VAL A 464 -1.23 26.13 -9.36
CA VAL A 464 -0.43 27.36 -9.55
C VAL A 464 -1.31 28.55 -9.19
N LYS A 465 -0.86 29.37 -8.24
CA LYS A 465 -1.54 30.62 -7.87
C LYS A 465 -1.68 31.51 -9.11
N ILE A 466 -2.90 31.96 -9.37
CA ILE A 466 -3.17 32.99 -10.39
C ILE A 466 -2.58 34.31 -9.92
N ASP A 467 -1.47 34.70 -10.53
CA ASP A 467 -0.73 35.89 -10.14
C ASP A 467 0.06 36.48 -11.31
N PRO A 468 -0.44 37.56 -11.94
CA PRO A 468 0.24 38.22 -13.05
C PRO A 468 1.63 38.77 -12.72
N ASP A 469 1.96 38.96 -11.44
CA ASP A 469 3.26 39.46 -11.01
C ASP A 469 4.27 38.33 -10.76
N TRP A 470 3.85 37.06 -10.92
CA TRP A 470 4.70 35.89 -10.73
C TRP A 470 5.16 35.30 -12.07
N PRO A 471 6.46 35.42 -12.44
CA PRO A 471 6.96 34.98 -13.75
C PRO A 471 6.65 33.51 -14.08
N PHE A 472 6.71 32.62 -13.09
CA PHE A 472 6.38 31.21 -13.28
C PHE A 472 4.94 31.00 -13.75
N TYR A 473 3.97 31.72 -13.19
CA TYR A 473 2.58 31.65 -13.65
C TYR A 473 2.43 32.19 -15.07
N CYS A 474 3.07 33.32 -15.37
CA CYS A 474 3.03 33.92 -16.70
C CYS A 474 3.62 33.00 -17.77
N GLU A 475 4.81 32.44 -17.53
CA GLU A 475 5.46 31.47 -18.42
C GLU A 475 4.60 30.21 -18.59
N ALA A 476 4.03 29.66 -17.51
CA ALA A 476 3.16 28.49 -17.56
C ALA A 476 1.88 28.76 -18.37
N LYS A 477 1.30 29.96 -18.23
CA LYS A 477 0.11 30.40 -18.97
C LYS A 477 0.41 30.59 -20.44
N GLU A 478 1.48 31.32 -20.76
CA GLU A 478 1.90 31.64 -22.13
C GLU A 478 2.31 30.38 -22.90
N GLY A 479 2.98 29.44 -22.23
CA GLY A 479 3.32 28.11 -22.78
C GLY A 479 2.13 27.16 -22.93
N GLY A 480 0.94 27.53 -22.44
CA GLY A 480 -0.27 26.71 -22.56
C GLY A 480 -0.24 25.43 -21.71
N HIS A 481 0.48 25.43 -20.59
CA HIS A 481 0.70 24.25 -19.75
C HIS A 481 -0.46 23.93 -18.79
N PHE A 482 -1.43 24.84 -18.64
CA PHE A 482 -2.56 24.63 -17.73
C PHE A 482 -3.68 23.79 -18.36
N VAL A 483 -4.33 22.99 -17.50
CA VAL A 483 -5.56 22.29 -17.84
C VAL A 483 -6.63 23.30 -18.22
N LYS A 484 -7.36 23.01 -19.29
CA LYS A 484 -8.45 23.84 -19.80
C LYS A 484 -9.80 23.20 -19.50
N ASN A 485 -10.80 24.03 -19.24
CA ASN A 485 -12.19 23.60 -19.24
C ASN A 485 -12.70 23.39 -20.68
N ARG A 486 -13.97 23.00 -20.80
CA ARG A 486 -14.61 22.71 -22.08
C ARG A 486 -14.64 23.91 -23.02
N GLU A 487 -14.72 25.12 -22.47
CA GLU A 487 -14.73 26.38 -23.22
C GLU A 487 -13.33 26.74 -23.75
N GLY A 488 -12.32 25.91 -23.47
CA GLY A 488 -10.94 26.13 -23.88
C GLY A 488 -10.20 27.16 -23.01
N THR A 489 -10.82 27.61 -21.92
CA THR A 489 -10.23 28.55 -20.95
C THR A 489 -9.52 27.79 -19.83
N VAL A 490 -8.52 28.40 -19.20
CA VAL A 490 -7.78 27.78 -18.08
C VAL A 490 -8.77 27.43 -16.97
N TYR A 491 -8.69 26.20 -16.47
CA TYR A 491 -9.52 25.75 -15.35
C TYR A 491 -9.02 26.38 -14.05
N GLU A 492 -9.94 27.02 -13.32
CA GLU A 492 -9.69 27.62 -12.00
C GLU A 492 -10.41 26.78 -10.93
N GLY A 493 -9.65 26.29 -9.95
CA GLY A 493 -10.16 25.44 -8.87
C GLY A 493 -9.81 25.99 -7.48
N THR A 494 -10.55 25.53 -6.47
CA THR A 494 -10.30 25.85 -5.05
C THR A 494 -9.55 24.69 -4.41
N CYS A 495 -8.39 24.96 -3.78
CA CYS A 495 -7.59 23.95 -3.07
C CYS A 495 -7.53 24.25 -1.56
N TRP A 496 -7.60 23.19 -0.76
CA TRP A 496 -7.30 23.16 0.68
C TRP A 496 -6.03 22.31 0.90
N PRO A 497 -5.32 22.44 2.04
CA PRO A 497 -4.43 21.38 2.50
C PRO A 497 -5.11 20.51 3.57
N GLY A 498 -5.02 19.19 3.36
CA GLY A 498 -5.35 18.13 4.31
C GLY A 498 -4.19 17.12 4.39
N ALA A 499 -4.17 16.29 5.43
CA ALA A 499 -3.00 15.49 5.83
C ALA A 499 -3.23 13.98 5.69
N LEU A 500 -2.27 13.22 5.12
CA LEU A 500 -2.23 11.75 5.27
C LEU A 500 -0.86 11.02 5.16
N GLN A 501 -0.87 9.83 5.80
CA GLN A 501 -0.15 8.51 5.73
C GLN A 501 1.21 8.37 5.01
N PRO A 502 1.77 7.16 4.75
CA PRO A 502 2.06 5.94 5.55
C PRO A 502 3.56 5.83 5.96
N PHE A 503 4.30 6.87 5.62
CA PHE A 503 5.70 7.13 5.91
C PHE A 503 5.88 7.48 7.40
N PHE A 504 7.02 7.13 8.02
CA PHE A 504 7.27 7.37 9.45
C PHE A 504 7.47 8.85 9.76
N ARG A 505 6.35 9.58 9.74
CA ARG A 505 6.27 11.03 9.83
C ARG A 505 5.24 11.43 10.88
N GLY A 506 5.69 12.16 11.89
CA GLY A 506 4.76 12.95 12.70
C GLY A 506 4.31 14.15 11.89
N HIS A 507 3.01 14.31 11.60
CA HIS A 507 2.47 15.45 10.84
C HIS A 507 1.10 15.86 11.34
N SER A 508 0.80 17.17 11.49
CA SER A 508 -0.45 17.67 12.09
C SER A 508 -1.08 18.83 11.32
N ALA A 509 -2.41 18.94 11.38
CA ALA A 509 -3.15 20.03 10.75
C ALA A 509 -2.95 21.38 11.46
N LYS A 510 -3.21 22.49 10.75
CA LYS A 510 -2.94 23.87 11.19
C LYS A 510 -3.42 24.20 12.61
N MET A 511 -4.66 23.83 12.91
CA MET A 511 -5.34 24.20 14.15
C MET A 511 -5.00 23.29 15.34
N THR A 512 -4.15 22.28 15.13
CA THR A 512 -3.74 21.37 16.21
C THR A 512 -2.65 21.98 17.08
N LYS A 513 -2.72 21.72 18.40
CA LYS A 513 -1.64 22.07 19.33
C LYS A 513 -0.33 21.42 18.89
N ARG A 514 0.79 22.06 19.25
CA ARG A 514 2.14 21.50 19.07
C ARG A 514 2.22 20.15 19.76
N ARG A 515 2.92 19.21 19.12
CA ARG A 515 2.99 17.81 19.53
C ARG A 515 4.30 17.14 19.15
N GLU A 516 5.37 17.92 19.11
CA GLU A 516 6.72 17.37 19.11
C GLU A 516 6.86 16.39 20.31
N PRO A 517 7.59 15.27 20.16
CA PRO A 517 7.54 14.15 21.10
C PRO A 517 7.74 14.50 22.58
N TRP A 518 8.55 15.52 22.88
CA TRP A 518 8.88 15.95 24.25
C TRP A 518 7.79 16.76 24.97
N LEU A 519 6.67 17.07 24.30
CA LEU A 519 5.59 17.86 24.89
C LEU A 519 4.62 17.04 25.76
N PHE A 520 4.79 15.70 25.82
CA PHE A 520 3.87 14.78 26.48
C PHE A 520 4.34 14.27 27.86
N GLY A 521 5.32 14.95 28.46
CA GLY A 521 5.92 14.56 29.73
C GLY A 521 6.94 13.41 29.59
N ASP A 522 7.71 13.17 30.65
CA ASP A 522 8.91 12.33 30.60
C ASP A 522 8.61 10.86 30.24
N GLU A 523 7.51 10.31 30.77
CA GLU A 523 7.13 8.91 30.55
C GLU A 523 6.84 8.64 29.07
N VAL A 524 5.95 9.43 28.46
CA VAL A 524 5.59 9.31 27.04
C VAL A 524 6.79 9.65 26.14
N THR A 525 7.57 10.67 26.51
CA THR A 525 8.79 11.05 25.76
C THR A 525 9.80 9.90 25.74
N SER A 526 9.97 9.19 26.86
CA SER A 526 10.84 8.03 26.94
C SER A 526 10.33 6.85 26.12
N ALA A 527 9.01 6.61 26.12
CA ALA A 527 8.37 5.58 25.29
C ALA A 527 8.61 5.85 23.80
N ILE A 528 8.34 7.08 23.34
CA ILE A 528 8.56 7.49 21.95
C ILE A 528 10.05 7.40 21.59
N ARG A 529 10.94 7.88 22.46
CA ARG A 529 12.39 7.78 22.26
C ARG A 529 12.81 6.33 22.02
N SER A 530 12.40 5.40 22.88
CA SER A 530 12.76 3.99 22.75
C SER A 530 12.28 3.42 21.41
N ALA A 531 11.01 3.64 21.05
CA ALA A 531 10.45 3.14 19.80
C ALA A 531 11.16 3.70 18.56
N VAL A 532 11.51 4.99 18.58
CA VAL A 532 12.29 5.63 17.51
C VAL A 532 13.70 5.03 17.45
N GLN A 533 14.39 4.89 18.59
CA GLN A 533 15.74 4.31 18.62
C GLN A 533 15.77 2.85 18.12
N ASP A 534 14.76 2.05 18.48
CA ASP A 534 14.61 0.68 17.99
C ASP A 534 14.43 0.63 16.47
N ARG A 535 13.61 1.55 15.92
CA ARG A 535 13.47 1.71 14.46
C ARG A 535 14.81 2.01 13.80
N TYR A 536 15.62 2.92 14.35
CA TYR A 536 16.94 3.26 13.80
C TYR A 536 17.91 2.08 13.87
N CYS A 537 17.95 1.37 14.99
CA CYS A 537 18.80 0.19 15.13
C CYS A 537 18.44 -0.91 14.10
N LEU A 538 17.18 -0.98 13.66
CA LEU A 538 16.70 -1.93 12.67
C LEU A 538 16.88 -1.49 11.20
N LEU A 539 17.38 -0.28 10.94
CA LEU A 539 17.52 0.23 9.57
C LEU A 539 18.34 -0.65 8.60
N PRO A 540 19.41 -1.36 9.01
CA PRO A 540 20.08 -2.30 8.09
C PRO A 540 19.13 -3.39 7.56
N TYR A 541 18.23 -3.88 8.40
CA TYR A 541 17.22 -4.85 7.99
C TYR A 541 16.16 -4.20 7.10
N TRP A 542 15.61 -3.04 7.48
CA TRP A 542 14.67 -2.30 6.61
C TRP A 542 15.26 -2.02 5.23
N TYR A 543 16.50 -1.53 5.17
CA TYR A 543 17.16 -1.21 3.91
C TYR A 543 17.37 -2.45 3.04
N THR A 544 17.70 -3.59 3.66
CA THR A 544 17.76 -4.89 2.99
C THR A 544 16.40 -5.31 2.43
N LEU A 545 15.30 -5.07 3.16
CA LEU A 545 13.95 -5.37 2.68
C LEU A 545 13.53 -4.45 1.53
N PHE A 546 13.91 -3.18 1.54
CA PHE A 546 13.68 -2.28 0.41
C PHE A 546 14.51 -2.65 -0.82
N HIS A 547 15.72 -3.18 -0.64
CA HIS A 547 16.46 -3.82 -1.73
C HIS A 547 15.72 -5.05 -2.29
N GLN A 548 15.13 -5.90 -1.44
CA GLN A 548 14.29 -7.01 -1.89
C GLN A 548 13.01 -6.55 -2.62
N ALA A 549 12.39 -5.46 -2.18
CA ALA A 549 11.26 -4.85 -2.88
C ALA A 549 11.68 -4.32 -4.27
N HIS A 550 12.87 -3.72 -4.34
CA HIS A 550 13.46 -3.17 -5.57
C HIS A 550 13.88 -4.23 -6.59
N THR A 551 14.31 -5.41 -6.13
CA THR A 551 14.89 -6.45 -7.01
C THR A 551 13.95 -7.65 -7.25
N SER A 552 13.06 -7.94 -6.31
CA SER A 552 12.24 -9.15 -6.30
C SER A 552 10.76 -8.89 -6.00
N ALA A 553 10.35 -7.62 -5.90
CA ALA A 553 8.95 -7.20 -5.63
C ALA A 553 8.37 -7.71 -4.30
N LEU A 554 9.21 -8.15 -3.36
CA LEU A 554 8.75 -8.59 -2.05
C LEU A 554 8.45 -7.37 -1.15
N PRO A 555 7.22 -7.21 -0.64
CA PRO A 555 6.88 -6.08 0.22
C PRO A 555 7.72 -6.09 1.52
N PRO A 556 8.20 -4.93 2.01
CA PRO A 556 8.89 -4.87 3.30
C PRO A 556 7.98 -5.20 4.50
N ILE A 557 6.70 -4.81 4.43
CA ILE A 557 5.66 -5.18 5.39
C ILE A 557 4.70 -6.15 4.70
N ARG A 558 4.39 -7.27 5.36
CA ARG A 558 3.62 -8.37 4.78
C ARG A 558 2.50 -8.79 5.72
N PRO A 559 1.26 -8.95 5.24
CA PRO A 559 0.26 -9.74 5.95
C PRO A 559 0.78 -11.15 6.25
N LEU A 560 0.32 -11.77 7.34
CA LEU A 560 0.82 -13.09 7.75
C LEU A 560 0.63 -14.15 6.64
N TRP A 561 -0.46 -14.11 5.89
CA TRP A 561 -0.75 -15.08 4.82
C TRP A 561 0.29 -15.10 3.70
N VAL A 562 1.05 -14.02 3.51
CA VAL A 562 2.15 -13.98 2.52
C VAL A 562 3.29 -14.91 2.93
N GLU A 563 3.61 -14.97 4.23
CA GLU A 563 4.65 -15.84 4.79
C GLU A 563 4.14 -17.24 5.15
N PHE A 564 2.83 -17.37 5.35
CA PHE A 564 2.15 -18.60 5.74
C PHE A 564 0.97 -18.92 4.79
N PRO A 565 1.23 -19.12 3.48
CA PRO A 565 0.19 -19.18 2.44
C PRO A 565 -0.72 -20.43 2.50
N SER A 566 -0.39 -21.41 3.34
CA SER A 566 -1.22 -22.58 3.59
C SER A 566 -1.98 -22.51 4.92
N ASP A 567 -1.67 -21.55 5.78
CA ASP A 567 -2.30 -21.39 7.09
C ASP A 567 -3.49 -20.43 6.99
N THR A 568 -4.69 -21.00 6.81
CA THR A 568 -5.92 -20.23 6.63
C THR A 568 -6.26 -19.33 7.81
N SER A 569 -5.73 -19.60 9.02
CA SER A 569 -5.96 -18.74 10.19
C SER A 569 -5.36 -17.34 10.03
N THR A 570 -4.44 -17.17 9.09
CA THR A 570 -3.73 -15.91 8.84
C THR A 570 -4.40 -15.01 7.81
N PHE A 571 -5.38 -15.52 7.05
CA PHE A 571 -5.89 -14.86 5.84
C PHE A 571 -6.67 -13.57 6.13
N ALA A 572 -7.31 -13.49 7.30
CA ALA A 572 -8.08 -12.33 7.73
C ALA A 572 -7.37 -11.47 8.80
N VAL A 573 -6.11 -11.76 9.12
CA VAL A 573 -5.37 -11.03 10.16
C VAL A 573 -4.88 -9.69 9.63
N GLU A 574 -5.33 -8.60 10.26
CA GLU A 574 -4.97 -7.22 9.89
C GLU A 574 -4.46 -6.36 11.06
N ASN A 575 -4.55 -6.87 12.30
CA ASN A 575 -4.02 -6.20 13.50
C ASN A 575 -2.54 -6.55 13.77
N GLN A 576 -1.97 -7.44 12.97
CA GLN A 576 -0.60 -7.94 13.07
C GLN A 576 0.00 -8.10 11.69
N TYR A 577 1.32 -7.92 11.59
CA TYR A 577 2.02 -8.02 10.32
C TYR A 577 3.45 -8.53 10.50
N MET A 578 4.03 -9.00 9.41
CA MET A 578 5.43 -9.37 9.31
C MET A 578 6.24 -8.19 8.75
N ILE A 579 7.43 -7.94 9.29
CA ILE A 579 8.48 -7.11 8.67
C ILE A 579 9.49 -8.08 8.03
N GLY A 580 9.46 -8.12 6.70
CA GLY A 580 10.10 -9.17 5.92
C GLY A 580 9.59 -10.55 6.32
N SER A 581 10.45 -11.56 6.32
CA SER A 581 10.11 -12.92 6.78
C SER A 581 10.49 -13.20 8.24
N ALA A 582 11.16 -12.24 8.91
CA ALA A 582 11.83 -12.49 10.18
C ALA A 582 11.14 -11.95 11.43
N LEU A 583 10.40 -10.84 11.35
CA LEU A 583 9.83 -10.20 12.54
C LEU A 583 8.31 -10.12 12.44
N LEU A 584 7.58 -10.62 13.45
CA LEU A 584 6.15 -10.43 13.61
C LEU A 584 5.90 -9.32 14.62
N VAL A 585 5.02 -8.37 14.27
CA VAL A 585 4.68 -7.20 15.09
C VAL A 585 3.19 -7.17 15.37
N CYS A 586 2.81 -6.98 16.64
CA CYS A 586 1.44 -6.76 17.07
C CYS A 586 1.37 -5.43 17.84
N PRO A 587 1.16 -4.28 17.17
CA PRO A 587 1.03 -3.00 17.86
C PRO A 587 -0.19 -2.98 18.79
N VAL A 588 -0.11 -2.22 19.89
CA VAL A 588 -1.26 -1.93 20.74
C VAL A 588 -2.00 -0.74 20.14
N THR A 589 -3.26 -0.94 19.73
CA THR A 589 -4.03 0.06 18.98
C THR A 589 -5.27 0.58 19.69
N ASP A 590 -5.65 -0.04 20.82
CA ASP A 590 -6.84 0.34 21.58
C ASP A 590 -6.46 1.13 22.86
N PRO A 591 -7.31 2.07 23.31
CA PRO A 591 -7.04 2.84 24.52
C PRO A 591 -7.23 1.99 25.79
N GLY A 592 -6.28 2.08 26.72
CA GLY A 592 -6.40 1.50 28.07
C GLY A 592 -6.26 -0.02 28.16
N VAL A 593 -5.89 -0.71 27.08
CA VAL A 593 -5.58 -2.14 27.10
C VAL A 593 -4.29 -2.41 27.85
N THR A 594 -4.33 -3.44 28.70
CA THR A 594 -3.19 -3.96 29.47
C THR A 594 -2.77 -5.35 29.01
N GLU A 595 -3.48 -5.94 28.05
CA GLU A 595 -3.20 -7.24 27.48
C GLU A 595 -3.61 -7.26 26.00
N VAL A 596 -2.83 -7.92 25.15
CA VAL A 596 -3.17 -8.17 23.74
C VAL A 596 -3.00 -9.64 23.38
N SER A 597 -3.81 -10.12 22.42
CA SER A 597 -3.72 -11.47 21.89
C SER A 597 -2.94 -11.48 20.56
N VAL A 598 -1.81 -12.19 20.55
CA VAL A 598 -0.89 -12.29 19.42
C VAL A 598 -1.02 -13.66 18.77
N LEU A 599 -1.28 -13.73 17.46
CA LEU A 599 -1.30 -14.99 16.72
C LEU A 599 0.11 -15.30 16.24
N LEU A 600 0.67 -16.42 16.69
CA LEU A 600 1.94 -16.94 16.22
C LEU A 600 1.69 -18.08 15.22
N PRO A 601 1.82 -17.85 13.89
CA PRO A 601 1.53 -18.86 12.87
C PRO A 601 2.65 -19.90 12.74
N GLY A 602 2.37 -20.97 11.99
CA GLY A 602 3.32 -22.05 11.66
C GLY A 602 3.56 -23.07 12.79
N SER A 603 3.02 -24.28 12.64
CA SER A 603 3.10 -25.33 13.66
C SER A 603 4.53 -25.82 13.96
N ASP A 604 5.40 -25.77 12.96
CA ASP A 604 6.81 -26.18 13.06
C ASP A 604 7.76 -25.00 13.35
N GLU A 605 7.21 -23.80 13.53
CA GLU A 605 7.96 -22.58 13.77
C GLU A 605 8.20 -22.34 15.26
N LEU A 606 9.35 -21.71 15.53
CA LEU A 606 9.65 -21.11 16.82
C LEU A 606 9.57 -19.60 16.68
N TRP A 607 9.11 -18.92 17.71
CA TRP A 607 9.01 -17.47 17.79
C TRP A 607 9.68 -17.00 19.07
N TYR A 608 10.62 -16.07 18.94
CA TYR A 608 11.39 -15.54 20.05
C TYR A 608 10.92 -14.12 20.36
N ASP A 609 10.44 -13.86 21.56
CA ASP A 609 10.15 -12.50 22.01
C ASP A 609 11.45 -11.68 21.96
N THR A 610 11.45 -10.55 21.25
CA THR A 610 12.67 -9.77 21.03
C THR A 610 13.16 -8.99 22.25
N ASN A 611 12.31 -8.83 23.27
CA ASN A 611 12.63 -8.14 24.51
C ASN A 611 13.08 -9.12 25.60
N THR A 612 12.37 -10.26 25.73
CA THR A 612 12.62 -11.24 26.80
C THR A 612 13.49 -12.41 26.37
N ALA A 613 13.65 -12.63 25.06
CA ALA A 613 14.23 -13.82 24.45
C ALA A 613 13.54 -15.15 24.82
N GLU A 614 12.32 -15.09 25.38
CA GLU A 614 11.46 -16.25 25.58
C GLU A 614 11.08 -16.88 24.23
N VAL A 615 11.04 -18.21 24.19
CA VAL A 615 10.70 -18.98 22.98
C VAL A 615 9.28 -19.55 23.09
N HIS A 616 8.53 -19.40 22.02
CA HIS A 616 7.18 -19.91 21.86
C HIS A 616 7.08 -20.76 20.60
N LYS A 617 6.28 -21.83 20.66
CA LYS A 617 5.90 -22.58 19.46
C LYS A 617 4.78 -21.84 18.72
N GLY A 618 4.78 -21.90 17.39
CA GLY A 618 3.69 -21.36 16.59
C GLY A 618 2.42 -22.22 16.61
N ALA A 619 1.51 -21.93 15.67
CA ALA A 619 0.13 -22.42 15.60
C ALA A 619 -0.69 -22.19 16.88
N ARG A 620 -0.51 -21.01 17.50
CA ARG A 620 -1.26 -20.63 18.72
C ARG A 620 -1.43 -19.12 18.85
N SER A 621 -2.43 -18.74 19.63
CA SER A 621 -2.52 -17.38 20.17
C SER A 621 -1.84 -17.29 21.55
N LEU A 622 -1.18 -16.17 21.81
CA LEU A 622 -0.57 -15.81 23.08
C LEU A 622 -1.19 -14.54 23.62
N ASN A 623 -1.58 -14.56 24.88
CA ASN A 623 -2.01 -13.36 25.58
C ASN A 623 -0.81 -12.77 26.32
N LEU A 624 -0.50 -11.51 26.04
CA LEU A 624 0.70 -10.84 26.55
C LEU A 624 0.32 -9.57 27.31
N PRO A 625 0.84 -9.38 28.53
CA PRO A 625 0.68 -8.11 29.22
C PRO A 625 1.42 -7.02 28.47
N VAL A 626 0.77 -5.87 28.32
CA VAL A 626 1.34 -4.69 27.66
C VAL A 626 1.26 -3.46 28.56
N THR A 627 2.24 -2.59 28.40
CA THR A 627 2.30 -1.26 29.04
C THR A 627 2.47 -0.21 27.95
N LEU A 628 2.52 1.07 28.33
CA LEU A 628 2.82 2.17 27.41
C LEU A 628 4.14 1.99 26.64
N ASN A 629 5.11 1.27 27.22
CA ASN A 629 6.43 1.02 26.62
C ASN A 629 6.51 -0.31 25.85
N THR A 630 5.42 -1.06 25.74
CA THR A 630 5.45 -2.42 25.17
C THR A 630 4.91 -2.42 23.75
N VAL A 631 5.76 -2.78 22.79
CA VAL A 631 5.35 -3.18 21.45
C VAL A 631 5.72 -4.66 21.28
N PRO A 632 4.74 -5.58 21.29
CA PRO A 632 5.01 -7.00 21.03
C PRO A 632 5.67 -7.22 19.67
N VAL A 633 6.90 -7.74 19.70
CA VAL A 633 7.68 -8.08 18.51
C VAL A 633 8.37 -9.42 18.73
N PHE A 634 8.16 -10.34 17.78
CA PHE A 634 8.71 -11.70 17.80
C PHE A 634 9.62 -11.92 16.61
N GLN A 635 10.80 -12.49 16.83
CA GLN A 635 11.67 -12.97 15.76
C GLN A 635 11.37 -14.44 15.45
N ARG A 636 11.09 -14.75 14.18
CA ARG A 636 10.89 -16.13 13.70
C ARG A 636 12.21 -16.91 13.79
N GLY A 637 12.15 -18.14 14.29
CA GLY A 637 13.25 -19.09 14.23
C GLY A 637 13.66 -19.38 12.79
N GLY A 638 14.94 -19.68 12.57
CA GLY A 638 15.47 -19.83 11.23
C GLY A 638 15.93 -18.53 10.58
N THR A 639 15.99 -17.41 11.31
CA THR A 639 16.30 -16.10 10.73
C THR A 639 17.51 -15.41 11.36
N VAL A 640 18.26 -14.67 10.52
CA VAL A 640 19.32 -13.75 10.95
C VAL A 640 18.92 -12.32 10.63
N VAL A 641 18.81 -11.48 11.66
CA VAL A 641 18.42 -10.07 11.52
C VAL A 641 19.63 -9.15 11.82
N PRO A 642 20.12 -8.37 10.85
CA PRO A 642 21.15 -7.37 11.09
C PRO A 642 20.56 -6.11 11.75
N ARG A 643 21.25 -5.62 12.77
CA ARG A 643 20.92 -4.40 13.52
C ARG A 643 22.18 -3.55 13.73
N ARG A 644 22.03 -2.27 14.00
CA ARG A 644 23.12 -1.43 14.53
C ARG A 644 23.18 -1.58 16.05
N ALA A 645 24.39 -1.54 16.61
CA ALA A 645 24.62 -1.70 18.06
C ALA A 645 24.12 -0.51 18.90
N GLY A 646 23.81 0.61 18.25
CA GLY A 646 23.21 1.81 18.84
C GLY A 646 22.64 2.70 17.74
N CYS A 647 22.08 3.83 18.14
CA CYS A 647 21.57 4.85 17.25
C CYS A 647 22.33 6.17 17.50
N GLY A 648 22.71 6.85 16.42
CA GLY A 648 23.19 8.24 16.47
C GLY A 648 22.03 9.24 16.46
N SER A 649 22.28 10.49 16.06
CA SER A 649 21.23 11.54 15.94
C SER A 649 20.47 11.53 14.61
N SER A 650 20.98 10.82 13.60
CA SER A 650 20.46 10.69 12.22
C SER A 650 20.91 9.36 11.59
N THR A 651 20.42 9.01 10.39
CA THR A 651 20.92 7.82 9.66
C THR A 651 22.40 7.89 9.29
N ALA A 652 22.98 9.08 9.10
CA ALA A 652 24.40 9.22 8.79
C ALA A 652 25.28 8.90 10.01
N ASP A 653 24.87 9.33 11.21
CA ASP A 653 25.57 9.01 12.45
C ASP A 653 25.40 7.53 12.79
N LEU A 654 24.25 6.96 12.45
CA LEU A 654 23.97 5.53 12.59
C LEU A 654 24.97 4.65 11.83
N GLN A 655 25.41 5.07 10.63
CA GLN A 655 26.39 4.32 9.82
C GLN A 655 27.74 4.15 10.55
N GLN A 656 28.05 4.97 11.55
CA GLN A 656 29.28 4.86 12.34
C GLN A 656 29.21 3.75 13.41
N HIS A 657 28.02 3.27 13.75
CA HIS A 657 27.85 2.19 14.74
C HIS A 657 28.01 0.82 14.10
N PRO A 658 28.70 -0.14 14.73
CA PRO A 658 28.90 -1.46 14.14
C PRO A 658 27.61 -2.28 14.04
N ILE A 659 27.65 -3.33 13.20
CA ILE A 659 26.55 -4.27 13.00
C ILE A 659 26.54 -5.32 14.11
N THR A 660 25.35 -5.60 14.63
CA THR A 660 25.03 -6.76 15.46
C THR A 660 24.12 -7.70 14.69
N LEU A 661 24.42 -9.00 14.68
CA LEU A 661 23.56 -10.03 14.07
C LEU A 661 22.76 -10.74 15.16
N THR A 662 21.43 -10.71 15.06
CA THR A 662 20.56 -11.54 15.92
C THR A 662 20.15 -12.79 15.16
N VAL A 663 20.67 -13.94 15.59
CA VAL A 663 20.47 -15.28 15.02
C VAL A 663 19.43 -16.02 15.86
N ALA A 664 18.21 -16.17 15.33
CA ALA A 664 17.16 -16.95 15.96
C ALA A 664 17.14 -18.36 15.38
N LEU A 665 17.48 -19.38 16.19
CA LEU A 665 17.59 -20.75 15.70
C LEU A 665 16.20 -21.37 15.45
N ASP A 666 16.04 -22.10 14.35
CA ASP A 666 14.87 -22.96 14.13
C ASP A 666 14.94 -24.24 14.99
N THR A 667 13.94 -25.12 14.83
CA THR A 667 13.90 -26.43 15.51
C THR A 667 15.06 -27.36 15.15
N LYS A 668 15.77 -27.10 14.06
CA LYS A 668 16.94 -27.85 13.57
C LYS A 668 18.27 -27.18 13.96
N GLY A 669 18.25 -26.03 14.62
CA GLY A 669 19.44 -25.26 14.97
C GLY A 669 20.06 -24.47 13.83
N ASN A 670 19.27 -24.15 12.79
CA ASN A 670 19.69 -23.38 11.62
C ASN A 670 19.09 -21.97 11.63
N ALA A 671 19.69 -21.06 10.86
CA ALA A 671 19.13 -19.74 10.58
C ALA A 671 19.77 -19.10 9.34
N ASP A 672 19.00 -18.31 8.59
CA ASP A 672 19.47 -17.61 7.39
C ASP A 672 19.01 -16.15 7.36
N GLY A 673 19.81 -15.27 6.76
CA GLY A 673 19.43 -13.87 6.57
C GLY A 673 20.42 -13.09 5.71
N PHE A 674 20.00 -11.90 5.31
CA PHE A 674 20.74 -11.06 4.37
C PHE A 674 21.03 -9.68 4.94
N LEU A 675 22.08 -9.04 4.41
CA LEU A 675 22.41 -7.64 4.66
C LEU A 675 22.84 -6.99 3.34
N TYR A 676 22.09 -5.99 2.90
CA TYR A 676 22.42 -5.12 1.77
C TYR A 676 23.07 -3.82 2.26
N LEU A 677 24.15 -3.40 1.58
CA LEU A 677 24.88 -2.15 1.84
C LEU A 677 25.28 -1.50 0.51
N ASP A 678 25.14 -0.18 0.41
CA ASP A 678 25.70 0.70 -0.62
C ASP A 678 25.99 2.07 0.03
N ASP A 679 26.18 3.13 -0.77
CA ASP A 679 26.36 4.48 -0.23
C ASP A 679 25.09 5.09 0.41
N GLY A 680 23.92 4.50 0.16
CA GLY A 680 22.63 4.89 0.72
C GLY A 680 21.95 6.07 0.03
N HIS A 681 22.48 6.62 -1.07
CA HIS A 681 21.89 7.82 -1.67
C HIS A 681 22.08 7.99 -3.18
N SER A 682 23.07 7.36 -3.81
CA SER A 682 23.34 7.51 -5.24
C SER A 682 22.81 6.32 -6.05
N PHE A 683 22.84 6.45 -7.38
CA PHE A 683 22.55 5.34 -8.29
C PHE A 683 23.76 4.44 -8.56
N SER A 684 24.88 4.58 -7.83
CA SER A 684 26.10 3.80 -8.08
C SER A 684 25.89 2.30 -7.88
N TYR A 685 24.93 1.88 -7.04
CA TYR A 685 24.53 0.47 -6.93
C TYR A 685 24.03 -0.11 -8.26
N ARG A 686 23.35 0.71 -9.08
CA ARG A 686 22.79 0.33 -10.39
C ARG A 686 23.80 0.56 -11.52
N ASP A 687 24.41 1.74 -11.56
CA ASP A 687 25.20 2.19 -12.71
C ASP A 687 26.65 1.69 -12.66
N GLN A 688 27.17 1.42 -11.45
CA GLN A 688 28.55 1.00 -11.22
C GLN A 688 28.67 -0.31 -10.43
N MET A 689 27.54 -0.95 -10.11
CA MET A 689 27.48 -2.14 -9.24
C MET A 689 28.16 -1.92 -7.87
N GLN A 690 28.13 -0.69 -7.34
CA GLN A 690 28.70 -0.35 -6.03
C GLN A 690 27.73 -0.69 -4.90
N PHE A 691 27.54 -1.99 -4.66
CA PHE A 691 26.82 -2.50 -3.49
C PHE A 691 27.47 -3.78 -2.96
N CYS A 692 27.06 -4.20 -1.77
CA CYS A 692 27.45 -5.44 -1.12
C CYS A 692 26.21 -6.14 -0.57
N LEU A 693 25.92 -7.35 -1.05
CA LEU A 693 24.87 -8.22 -0.51
C LEU A 693 25.51 -9.42 0.19
N ARG A 694 25.38 -9.47 1.52
CA ARG A 694 25.89 -10.56 2.36
C ARG A 694 24.79 -11.54 2.70
N HIS A 695 25.10 -12.83 2.64
CA HIS A 695 24.26 -13.91 3.18
C HIS A 695 24.92 -14.49 4.43
N PHE A 696 24.18 -14.52 5.53
CA PHE A 696 24.58 -15.13 6.79
C PHE A 696 23.80 -16.41 6.99
N SER A 697 24.50 -17.53 7.14
CA SER A 697 23.89 -18.85 7.35
C SER A 697 24.49 -19.53 8.59
N MET A 698 23.64 -19.88 9.54
CA MET A 698 23.95 -20.71 10.70
C MET A 698 23.53 -22.14 10.38
N GLN A 699 24.49 -23.06 10.33
CA GLN A 699 24.22 -24.48 10.14
C GLN A 699 25.19 -25.32 10.97
N ALA A 700 24.68 -26.39 11.60
CA ALA A 700 25.47 -27.29 12.44
C ALA A 700 26.35 -26.56 13.48
N GLY A 701 25.84 -25.48 14.08
CA GLY A 701 26.54 -24.65 15.07
C GLY A 701 27.63 -23.75 14.50
N ARG A 702 27.61 -23.48 13.19
CA ARG A 702 28.57 -22.63 12.49
C ARG A 702 27.87 -21.51 11.73
N LEU A 703 28.14 -20.26 12.10
CA LEU A 703 27.73 -19.07 11.36
C LEU A 703 28.75 -18.76 10.27
N VAL A 704 28.31 -18.64 9.03
CA VAL A 704 29.13 -18.28 7.86
C VAL A 704 28.52 -17.06 7.19
N GLY A 705 29.32 -16.01 6.98
CA GLY A 705 28.97 -14.87 6.15
C GLY A 705 29.62 -14.99 4.78
N SER A 706 28.83 -15.07 3.72
CA SER A 706 29.29 -15.20 2.32
C SER A 706 28.75 -14.07 1.44
N CYS A 707 29.30 -13.90 0.24
CA CYS A 707 28.72 -13.00 -0.76
C CYS A 707 27.50 -13.69 -1.35
N ALA A 708 26.34 -13.02 -1.37
CA ALA A 708 25.13 -13.55 -1.98
C ALA A 708 25.10 -13.29 -3.50
N GLU A 709 25.75 -12.20 -3.94
CA GLU A 709 25.91 -11.86 -5.35
C GLU A 709 27.31 -11.31 -5.61
N ASP A 710 28.05 -11.94 -6.54
CA ASP A 710 29.46 -11.61 -6.82
C ASP A 710 29.64 -10.39 -7.74
N LYS A 711 28.53 -9.84 -8.28
CA LYS A 711 28.60 -8.68 -9.19
C LYS A 711 28.81 -7.35 -8.47
N GLY A 712 28.38 -7.26 -7.21
CA GLY A 712 28.50 -6.05 -6.41
C GLY A 712 29.92 -5.89 -5.84
N SER A 713 30.50 -4.71 -6.00
CA SER A 713 31.77 -4.34 -5.36
C SER A 713 31.64 -3.03 -4.60
N PHE A 714 31.38 -3.12 -3.30
CA PHE A 714 31.34 -1.99 -2.39
C PHE A 714 32.25 -2.24 -1.19
N VAL A 715 33.14 -1.28 -0.92
CA VAL A 715 34.01 -1.30 0.26
C VAL A 715 33.28 -0.55 1.35
N SER A 716 32.80 -1.28 2.36
CA SER A 716 32.21 -0.69 3.57
C SER A 716 33.20 -0.78 4.73
N ASP A 717 33.25 0.29 5.54
CA ASP A 717 33.94 0.29 6.84
C ASP A 717 33.14 -0.45 7.93
N ASP A 718 31.91 -0.89 7.62
CA ASP A 718 31.05 -1.61 8.53
C ASP A 718 31.67 -2.92 9.01
N LYS A 719 31.71 -3.09 10.33
CA LYS A 719 32.14 -4.32 10.98
C LYS A 719 30.96 -4.95 11.69
N VAL A 720 30.83 -6.27 11.57
CA VAL A 720 30.06 -7.04 12.54
C VAL A 720 30.88 -7.02 13.83
N GLU A 721 30.33 -6.46 14.90
CA GLU A 721 30.99 -6.42 16.23
C GLU A 721 30.40 -7.48 17.15
N SER A 722 29.10 -7.78 17.07
CA SER A 722 28.48 -8.74 17.98
C SER A 722 27.48 -9.67 17.30
N VAL A 723 27.35 -10.87 17.85
CA VAL A 723 26.38 -11.89 17.41
C VAL A 723 25.61 -12.34 18.63
N VAL A 724 24.29 -12.22 18.56
CA VAL A 724 23.34 -12.72 19.58
C VAL A 724 22.70 -13.97 19.01
N ILE A 725 22.77 -15.09 19.74
CA ILE A 725 22.15 -16.36 19.32
C ILE A 725 21.02 -16.70 20.30
N LEU A 726 19.79 -16.77 19.79
CA LEU A 726 18.59 -17.17 20.53
C LEU A 726 18.33 -18.67 20.35
N GLY A 727 17.84 -19.35 21.40
CA GLY A 727 17.57 -20.79 21.36
C GLY A 727 18.79 -21.68 21.65
N LEU A 728 19.86 -21.12 22.20
CA LEU A 728 21.07 -21.87 22.57
C LEU A 728 21.06 -22.26 24.07
N ASN A 729 20.74 -23.53 24.36
CA ASN A 729 20.63 -24.01 25.75
C ASN A 729 21.97 -24.11 26.51
N SER A 730 23.09 -24.42 25.83
CA SER A 730 24.42 -24.46 26.43
C SER A 730 25.54 -24.42 25.38
N LEU A 731 26.68 -23.82 25.73
CA LEU A 731 27.89 -23.87 24.90
C LEU A 731 28.69 -25.13 25.22
N LYS A 732 28.66 -26.11 24.31
CA LYS A 732 29.54 -27.31 24.42
C LYS A 732 31.02 -26.98 24.20
N ARG A 733 31.33 -25.91 23.45
CA ARG A 733 32.70 -25.44 23.15
C ARG A 733 32.70 -23.92 22.99
N LYS A 734 33.81 -23.27 23.36
CA LYS A 734 34.03 -21.85 23.02
C LYS A 734 34.05 -21.70 21.49
N PRO A 735 33.21 -20.83 20.92
CA PRO A 735 33.23 -20.57 19.48
C PRO A 735 34.59 -20.04 19.05
N LYS A 736 35.05 -20.51 17.89
CA LYS A 736 36.29 -20.06 17.28
C LYS A 736 35.94 -19.32 16.00
N LEU A 737 36.30 -18.05 15.94
CA LEU A 737 36.28 -17.33 14.69
C LEU A 737 37.55 -17.71 13.92
N LYS A 738 37.40 -18.09 12.65
CA LYS A 738 38.56 -18.37 11.80
C LYS A 738 39.37 -17.11 11.47
N SER A 739 38.85 -15.93 11.82
CA SER A 739 39.43 -14.60 11.59
C SER A 739 39.15 -13.62 12.76
N GLY A 740 39.92 -13.69 13.86
CA GLY A 740 39.86 -12.73 14.99
C GLY A 740 39.44 -13.32 16.35
N PRO A 741 39.66 -12.63 17.49
CA PRO A 741 39.24 -13.08 18.82
C PRO A 741 37.77 -12.72 19.17
N LEU A 742 37.10 -13.57 19.98
CA LEU A 742 35.72 -13.41 20.49
C LEU A 742 35.71 -13.43 22.03
N SER A 743 34.93 -12.55 22.65
CA SER A 743 34.60 -12.49 24.08
C SER A 743 33.09 -12.69 24.29
N PHE A 744 32.69 -13.59 25.18
CA PHE A 744 31.27 -13.90 25.46
C PHE A 744 30.82 -13.23 26.75
N VAL A 745 29.61 -12.67 26.74
CA VAL A 745 28.96 -12.12 27.93
C VAL A 745 27.84 -13.07 28.37
N SER A 746 27.72 -13.26 29.69
CA SER A 746 26.80 -14.19 30.39
C SER A 746 25.35 -14.14 29.86
N PRO A 747 24.57 -15.24 29.97
CA PRO A 747 23.18 -15.29 29.51
C PRO A 747 22.32 -14.15 30.07
N TYR A 748 21.57 -13.51 29.18
CA TYR A 748 20.31 -12.85 29.51
C TYR A 748 19.20 -13.85 29.16
N ASN A 749 18.15 -13.95 29.98
CA ASN A 749 17.13 -15.00 29.95
C ASN A 749 16.87 -15.58 28.55
N GLY A 750 17.40 -16.78 28.25
CA GLY A 750 17.12 -17.50 26.98
C GLY A 750 18.09 -17.32 25.81
N GLY A 751 19.10 -16.44 25.88
CA GLY A 751 20.05 -16.20 24.77
C GLY A 751 21.52 -16.01 25.17
N MET A 752 22.44 -16.17 24.22
CA MET A 752 23.88 -15.90 24.42
C MET A 752 24.39 -14.80 23.48
N ARG A 753 25.15 -13.84 24.02
CA ARG A 753 25.79 -12.75 23.26
C ARG A 753 27.30 -12.96 23.16
N ALA A 754 27.81 -12.90 21.93
CA ALA A 754 29.22 -12.89 21.61
C ALA A 754 29.63 -11.49 21.12
N GLN A 755 30.70 -10.93 21.66
CA GLN A 755 31.34 -9.70 21.18
C GLN A 755 32.68 -10.06 20.53
N LEU A 756 33.00 -9.43 19.42
CA LEU A 756 34.29 -9.53 18.75
C LEU A 756 35.24 -8.55 19.44
N SER A 757 36.39 -9.04 19.90
CA SER A 757 37.31 -8.19 20.66
C SER A 757 38.06 -7.26 19.70
N PRO A 758 38.11 -5.94 19.96
CA PRO A 758 39.09 -5.07 19.30
C PRO A 758 40.49 -5.58 19.66
N ASN A 759 41.42 -5.57 18.70
CA ASN A 759 42.82 -5.87 18.97
C ASN A 759 43.34 -4.97 20.10
N THR A 760 43.39 -5.49 21.33
CA THR A 760 44.17 -4.90 22.41
C THR A 760 45.60 -5.34 22.17
N HIS A 761 46.41 -4.45 21.59
CA HIS A 761 47.85 -4.54 21.76
C HIS A 761 48.13 -4.47 23.26
N CYS A 762 48.45 -5.62 23.87
CA CYS A 762 49.24 -5.64 25.09
C CYS A 762 50.59 -5.00 24.76
N SER A 763 50.74 -3.72 25.09
CA SER A 763 52.05 -3.09 25.22
C SER A 763 52.74 -3.69 26.44
N SER A 764 53.46 -4.78 26.25
CA SER A 764 54.62 -5.05 27.11
C SER A 764 55.66 -3.99 26.79
N ALA A 765 55.83 -3.03 27.70
CA ALA A 765 56.98 -2.15 27.68
C ALA A 765 58.25 -3.02 27.82
N ASN A 766 59.04 -3.10 26.76
CA ASN A 766 60.48 -3.24 26.86
C ASN A 766 61.09 -2.58 25.62
N GLY A 767 61.51 -1.32 25.82
CA GLY A 767 62.40 -0.65 24.89
C GLY A 767 63.82 -1.17 25.09
N SER A 768 64.33 -1.89 24.10
CA SER A 768 65.65 -1.59 23.51
C SER A 768 65.75 -2.28 22.14
N SER A 769 65.86 -1.42 21.13
CA SER A 769 66.22 -1.64 19.72
C SER A 769 67.54 -2.44 19.56
N PRO A 770 68.02 -2.86 18.35
CA PRO A 770 67.50 -2.66 16.99
C PRO A 770 67.54 -3.91 16.08
N ASN A 771 66.73 -3.94 15.01
CA ASN A 771 67.19 -4.10 13.62
C ASN A 771 66.08 -4.49 12.62
N ARG A 772 66.01 -3.68 11.54
CA ARG A 772 65.79 -4.03 10.11
C ARG A 772 64.50 -4.76 9.67
N ARG A 773 63.81 -4.09 8.72
CA ARG A 773 63.11 -4.59 7.50
C ARG A 773 62.10 -5.73 7.74
N LEU A 774 60.81 -5.61 7.45
CA LEU A 774 60.10 -5.06 6.27
C LEU A 774 58.69 -4.65 6.73
#